data_AF-A0AAW1D398-F1
#
_entry.id   AF-A0AAW1D398-F1
#
_cell.length_a   1.000
_cell.length_b   1.000
_cell.length_c   1.000
_cell.angle_alpha   90.00
_cell.angle_beta   90.00
_cell.angle_gamma   90.00
#
_symmetry.space_group_name_H-M   'P 1'
#
loop_
_entity.id
_entity.type
_entity.pdbx_description
1 polymer ?
#
loop_
_entity_poly.entity_id
_entity_poly.type
_entity_poly.pdbx_seq_one_letter_code
_entity_poly.pdbx_strand_id
1 'polypeptide(L)'
;MSYLWITLFTVLFLYQQTLAEENVQLSRQKHIFDLYLGVLNGHNLPYEHFDIAEHINYFHDPEIVHEFLDVYQRGLLPIDGVFTLNDKRTEHDTILLFKLFYSAKDFATFYKTASWARKHLHAVQFVISLTMAVFHRKDCHHLIIPPLYEILPNFFTPVETMHEAFTAMMLGYKEGKFPFNNTGYVHNYHPNKFGGPLSPDAVGQQEYKVSYMREDVGLNTWFVMNLLRFPNWMNPHKYGGFDWFKRGESMYYVLQQLFAVYTLQRLANKLPYTEPLEWEKPIRVGYNPRVSHINGRQLFFRPDHVVPHKFNMDAVKKAEITEYRLLNGIQSENIWDTENATLTPLDSIDGTDMLSRMIFGMPEVPNGRFWGDYFNEALKALAYVPHISSEHELVGNALSLPFTTLRDPVFYQFLNRLLKFYQEHKKSYPCYTPKELGFHGVHVKDFDVDHLITYFEPFNFEVTNAIPLKDFEEHSFYASQKRLNHKPYTYNVVVKSEIAKEAMIRVFIGPKYDADGHLLTLEQSRLAFVEIDRFPVKLSEGENKYTRESKDSPLFSHDPASFRELYHKVTKALKSSEGYNLKDYYYTMPERFQLPKGKKHGQPFVIAVIVTPYAPAYIGEHLYAPFGSPKYYDTLPLGFPFDRPVEPNHYHVPNILFKDILVYHKEEESDDNNKMSELI
;
A
#
# COMPACT_ATOMS: atom_id res chain seq x y z
N MET A 1 -52.31 1.77 26.14
CA MET A 1 -51.91 0.37 25.90
C MET A 1 -51.52 0.14 24.44
N SER A 2 -52.34 0.42 23.43
CA SER A 2 -52.04 0.11 22.00
C SER A 2 -50.78 0.77 21.41
N TYR A 3 -50.47 2.02 21.76
CA TYR A 3 -49.28 2.73 21.25
C TYR A 3 -47.94 2.14 21.71
N LEU A 4 -47.88 1.56 22.92
CA LEU A 4 -46.66 0.93 23.45
C LEU A 4 -46.35 -0.40 22.76
N TRP A 5 -47.39 -1.13 22.32
CA TRP A 5 -47.23 -2.40 21.61
C TRP A 5 -46.76 -2.20 20.17
N ILE A 6 -47.22 -1.14 19.49
CA ILE A 6 -46.82 -0.81 18.13
C ILE A 6 -45.33 -0.39 18.07
N THR A 7 -44.86 0.40 19.05
CA THR A 7 -43.44 0.77 19.16
C THR A 7 -42.56 -0.42 19.54
N LEU A 8 -43.00 -1.30 20.44
CA LEU A 8 -42.28 -2.54 20.76
C LEU A 8 -42.20 -3.49 19.56
N PHE A 9 -43.27 -3.65 18.77
CA PHE A 9 -43.27 -4.50 17.58
C PHE A 9 -42.38 -3.96 16.46
N THR A 10 -42.39 -2.65 16.23
CA THR A 10 -41.49 -2.02 15.23
C THR A 10 -40.04 -2.08 15.66
N VAL A 11 -39.74 -1.89 16.95
CA VAL A 11 -38.37 -2.07 17.49
C VAL A 11 -37.92 -3.53 17.41
N LEU A 12 -38.78 -4.50 17.75
CA LEU A 12 -38.46 -5.92 17.60
C LEU A 12 -38.26 -6.34 16.15
N PHE A 13 -39.09 -5.83 15.23
CA PHE A 13 -39.00 -6.13 13.80
C PHE A 13 -37.73 -5.54 13.19
N LEU A 14 -37.41 -4.28 13.50
CA LEU A 14 -36.15 -3.65 13.09
C LEU A 14 -34.94 -4.39 13.69
N TYR A 15 -35.01 -4.80 14.95
CA TYR A 15 -33.96 -5.59 15.61
C TYR A 15 -33.76 -6.98 14.97
N GLN A 16 -34.84 -7.68 14.62
CA GLN A 16 -34.77 -8.94 13.90
C GLN A 16 -34.21 -8.76 12.48
N GLN A 17 -34.56 -7.66 11.81
CA GLN A 17 -34.03 -7.35 10.48
C GLN A 17 -32.53 -7.05 10.52
N THR A 18 -32.06 -6.25 11.50
CA THR A 18 -30.63 -5.96 11.67
C THR A 18 -29.82 -7.22 12.03
N LEU A 19 -30.36 -8.10 12.87
CA LEU A 19 -29.73 -9.39 13.20
C LEU A 19 -29.69 -10.34 12.01
N ALA A 20 -30.72 -10.36 11.16
CA ALA A 20 -30.72 -11.17 9.95
C ALA A 20 -29.69 -10.67 8.93
N GLU A 21 -29.57 -9.35 8.75
CA GLU A 21 -28.57 -8.72 7.88
C GLU A 21 -27.13 -8.96 8.38
N GLU A 22 -26.90 -8.86 9.69
CA GLU A 22 -25.58 -9.15 10.29
C GLU A 22 -25.18 -10.63 10.10
N ASN A 23 -26.11 -11.57 10.30
CA ASN A 23 -25.86 -13.00 10.06
C ASN A 23 -25.56 -13.31 8.58
N VAL A 24 -26.23 -12.62 7.64
CA VAL A 24 -25.93 -12.75 6.21
C VAL A 24 -24.52 -12.25 5.91
N GLN A 25 -24.11 -11.09 6.47
CA GLN A 25 -22.76 -10.58 6.28
C GLN A 25 -21.69 -11.49 6.88
N LEU A 26 -21.90 -12.02 8.08
CA LEU A 26 -20.99 -12.98 8.71
C LEU A 26 -20.88 -14.29 7.93
N SER A 27 -21.99 -14.78 7.37
CA SER A 27 -21.98 -15.96 6.50
C SER A 27 -21.18 -15.71 5.22
N ARG A 28 -21.39 -14.56 4.58
CA ARG A 28 -20.59 -14.12 3.42
C ARG A 28 -19.11 -13.99 3.78
N GLN A 29 -18.79 -13.39 4.92
CA GLN A 29 -17.43 -13.26 5.41
C GLN A 29 -16.75 -14.63 5.57
N LYS A 30 -17.46 -15.59 6.18
CA LYS A 30 -16.95 -16.96 6.30
C LYS A 30 -16.68 -17.57 4.93
N HIS A 31 -17.60 -17.44 3.98
CA HIS A 31 -17.40 -17.94 2.61
C HIS A 31 -16.17 -17.30 1.93
N ILE A 32 -15.93 -15.99 2.10
CA ILE A 32 -14.72 -15.35 1.58
C ILE A 32 -13.46 -15.91 2.24
N PHE A 33 -13.48 -16.13 3.55
CA PHE A 33 -12.37 -16.77 4.24
C PHE A 33 -12.13 -18.21 3.80
N ASP A 34 -13.19 -18.97 3.57
CA ASP A 34 -13.11 -20.33 3.03
C ASP A 34 -12.34 -20.31 1.70
N LEU A 35 -12.57 -19.31 0.83
CA LEU A 35 -11.85 -19.11 -0.44
C LEU A 35 -10.36 -18.74 -0.32
N TYR A 36 -9.88 -18.29 0.86
CA TYR A 36 -8.45 -18.00 1.07
C TYR A 36 -7.72 -19.12 1.82
N LEU A 37 -8.43 -19.88 2.65
CA LEU A 37 -7.86 -20.95 3.50
C LEU A 37 -7.30 -22.12 2.68
N GLY A 38 -5.98 -22.32 2.69
CA GLY A 38 -5.34 -23.40 1.94
C GLY A 38 -5.34 -23.20 0.43
N VAL A 39 -5.31 -21.95 -0.04
CA VAL A 39 -5.40 -21.61 -1.48
C VAL A 39 -4.29 -22.22 -2.33
N LEU A 40 -3.16 -22.58 -1.72
CA LEU A 40 -2.01 -23.16 -2.40
C LEU A 40 -2.04 -24.70 -2.43
N ASN A 41 -2.91 -25.36 -1.65
CA ASN A 41 -2.85 -26.82 -1.45
C ASN A 41 -4.19 -27.55 -1.72
N GLY A 42 -5.12 -26.91 -2.42
CA GLY A 42 -6.34 -27.58 -2.90
C GLY A 42 -7.31 -28.01 -1.79
N HIS A 43 -7.52 -27.16 -0.78
CA HIS A 43 -8.56 -27.38 0.23
C HIS A 43 -9.94 -27.51 -0.46
N ASN A 44 -10.61 -28.64 -0.25
CA ASN A 44 -11.89 -28.90 -0.91
C ASN A 44 -12.95 -27.88 -0.51
N LEU A 45 -13.57 -27.25 -1.50
CA LEU A 45 -14.66 -26.32 -1.37
C LEU A 45 -15.97 -26.88 -1.94
N PRO A 46 -17.12 -26.42 -1.42
CA PRO A 46 -18.38 -26.67 -2.10
C PRO A 46 -18.38 -25.96 -3.46
N TYR A 47 -19.05 -26.57 -4.45
CA TYR A 47 -19.25 -26.02 -5.79
C TYR A 47 -17.99 -25.94 -6.68
N GLU A 48 -16.94 -26.67 -6.34
CA GLU A 48 -15.77 -26.83 -7.21
C GLU A 48 -16.12 -27.33 -8.61
N HIS A 49 -17.20 -28.08 -8.78
CA HIS A 49 -17.68 -28.62 -10.05
C HIS A 49 -18.84 -27.81 -10.64
N PHE A 50 -18.98 -26.53 -10.28
CA PHE A 50 -20.01 -25.65 -10.82
C PHE A 50 -19.79 -25.46 -12.33
N ASP A 51 -20.84 -25.69 -13.13
CA ASP A 51 -20.79 -25.50 -14.58
C ASP A 51 -21.16 -24.06 -14.94
N ILE A 52 -20.16 -23.25 -15.28
CA ILE A 52 -20.35 -21.85 -15.67
C ILE A 52 -21.11 -21.74 -17.01
N ALA A 53 -20.92 -22.68 -17.94
CA ALA A 53 -21.52 -22.65 -19.27
C ALA A 53 -23.04 -22.93 -19.22
N GLU A 54 -23.48 -23.82 -18.32
CA GLU A 54 -24.91 -24.07 -18.11
C GLU A 54 -25.62 -22.92 -17.34
N HIS A 55 -24.86 -22.05 -16.68
CA HIS A 55 -25.38 -20.99 -15.80
C HIS A 55 -25.03 -19.57 -16.28
N ILE A 56 -24.84 -19.35 -17.59
CA ILE A 56 -24.54 -18.03 -18.17
C ILE A 56 -25.62 -16.99 -17.80
N ASN A 57 -26.87 -17.42 -17.68
CA ASN A 57 -27.98 -16.56 -17.25
C ASN A 57 -27.87 -16.05 -15.80
N TYR A 58 -26.90 -16.51 -15.00
CA TYR A 58 -26.65 -16.03 -13.63
C TYR A 58 -25.71 -14.82 -13.61
N PHE A 59 -25.26 -14.34 -14.77
CA PHE A 59 -24.38 -13.19 -14.91
C PHE A 59 -25.10 -12.03 -15.58
N HIS A 60 -24.76 -10.80 -15.18
CA HIS A 60 -25.29 -9.56 -15.78
C HIS A 60 -24.82 -9.36 -17.22
N ASP A 61 -23.64 -9.88 -17.54
CA ASP A 61 -22.98 -9.74 -18.84
C ASP A 61 -22.61 -11.13 -19.37
N PRO A 62 -23.47 -11.74 -20.21
CA PRO A 62 -23.21 -13.03 -20.84
C PRO A 62 -21.98 -13.03 -21.77
N GLU A 63 -21.63 -11.89 -22.38
CA GLU A 63 -20.51 -11.81 -23.32
C GLU A 63 -19.18 -12.04 -22.60
N ILE A 64 -19.03 -11.47 -21.40
CA ILE A 64 -17.87 -11.72 -20.54
C ILE A 64 -17.74 -13.21 -20.19
N VAL A 65 -18.86 -13.91 -19.98
CA VAL A 65 -18.83 -15.35 -19.67
C VAL A 65 -18.38 -16.15 -20.89
N HIS A 66 -18.89 -15.83 -22.07
CA HIS A 66 -18.46 -16.46 -23.33
C HIS A 66 -16.97 -16.21 -23.60
N GLU A 67 -16.51 -14.96 -23.47
CA GLU A 67 -15.09 -14.60 -23.64
C GLU A 67 -14.21 -15.37 -22.65
N PHE A 68 -14.63 -15.46 -21.38
CA PHE A 68 -13.90 -16.22 -20.37
C PHE A 68 -13.84 -17.72 -20.70
N LEU A 69 -14.96 -18.33 -21.09
CA LEU A 69 -15.00 -19.76 -21.45
C LEU A 69 -14.14 -20.06 -22.68
N ASP A 70 -14.13 -19.17 -23.68
CA ASP A 70 -13.28 -19.29 -24.86
C ASP A 70 -11.79 -19.21 -24.51
N VAL A 71 -11.40 -18.27 -23.65
CA VAL A 71 -10.02 -18.17 -23.15
C VAL A 71 -9.66 -19.39 -22.31
N TYR A 72 -10.59 -19.87 -21.48
CA TYR A 72 -10.42 -21.07 -20.66
C TYR A 72 -10.14 -22.31 -21.51
N GLN A 73 -10.88 -22.49 -22.61
CA GLN A 73 -10.64 -23.59 -23.56
C GLN A 73 -9.28 -23.50 -24.27
N ARG A 74 -8.76 -22.28 -24.51
CA ARG A 74 -7.43 -22.06 -25.09
C ARG A 74 -6.28 -22.25 -24.09
N GLY A 75 -6.62 -22.34 -22.80
CA GLY A 75 -5.69 -22.44 -21.68
C GLY A 75 -5.32 -21.09 -21.09
N LEU A 76 -5.43 -20.96 -19.77
CA LEU A 76 -4.86 -19.85 -18.99
C LEU A 76 -3.46 -20.23 -18.48
N LEU A 77 -2.88 -19.36 -17.63
CA LEU A 77 -1.68 -19.66 -16.86
C LEU A 77 -1.83 -21.02 -16.16
N PRO A 78 -0.90 -21.98 -16.39
CA PRO A 78 -0.91 -23.27 -15.72
C PRO A 78 -0.90 -23.13 -14.19
N ILE A 79 -1.48 -24.10 -13.48
CA ILE A 79 -1.57 -24.10 -12.01
C ILE A 79 -0.18 -24.01 -11.35
N ASP A 80 0.84 -24.58 -11.97
CA ASP A 80 2.25 -24.55 -11.56
C ASP A 80 3.10 -23.49 -12.28
N GLY A 81 2.45 -22.62 -13.08
CA GLY A 81 3.09 -21.57 -13.85
C GLY A 81 3.68 -20.43 -13.01
N VAL A 82 4.44 -19.55 -13.65
CA VAL A 82 5.00 -18.35 -13.01
C VAL A 82 4.07 -17.18 -13.25
N PHE A 83 3.42 -16.69 -12.20
CA PHE A 83 2.59 -15.49 -12.29
C PHE A 83 3.44 -14.21 -12.38
N THR A 84 3.10 -13.34 -13.32
CA THR A 84 3.66 -11.99 -13.46
C THR A 84 2.65 -11.08 -14.15
N LEU A 85 2.47 -9.86 -13.65
CA LEU A 85 1.63 -8.85 -14.33
C LEU A 85 2.37 -8.14 -15.46
N ASN A 86 3.66 -8.43 -15.66
CA ASN A 86 4.41 -7.91 -16.78
C ASN A 86 4.10 -8.62 -18.09
N ASP A 87 3.54 -9.83 -18.02
CA ASP A 87 3.04 -10.56 -19.18
C ASP A 87 1.62 -10.11 -19.52
N LYS A 88 1.41 -9.69 -20.77
CA LYS A 88 0.13 -9.13 -21.22
C LYS A 88 -0.99 -10.16 -21.20
N ARG A 89 -0.69 -11.44 -21.44
CA ARG A 89 -1.69 -12.50 -21.41
C ARG A 89 -2.13 -12.78 -19.98
N THR A 90 -1.18 -12.96 -19.07
CA THR A 90 -1.45 -13.15 -17.64
C THR A 90 -2.21 -11.96 -17.06
N GLU A 91 -1.83 -10.73 -17.41
CA GLU A 91 -2.55 -9.50 -17.04
C GLU A 91 -4.00 -9.53 -17.55
N HIS A 92 -4.19 -9.76 -18.86
CA HIS A 92 -5.50 -9.85 -19.49
C HIS A 92 -6.40 -10.91 -18.82
N ASP A 93 -5.86 -12.11 -18.63
CA ASP A 93 -6.60 -13.25 -18.10
C ASP A 93 -6.97 -13.04 -16.62
N THR A 94 -6.13 -12.34 -15.86
CA THR A 94 -6.41 -11.92 -14.48
C THR A 94 -7.57 -10.90 -14.44
N ILE A 95 -7.56 -9.93 -15.36
CA ILE A 95 -8.62 -8.93 -15.50
C ILE A 95 -9.93 -9.60 -15.94
N LEU A 96 -9.88 -10.56 -16.87
CA LEU A 96 -11.04 -11.30 -17.35
C LEU A 96 -11.68 -12.15 -16.24
N LEU A 97 -10.86 -12.80 -15.41
CA LEU A 97 -11.36 -13.51 -14.23
C LEU A 97 -12.05 -12.57 -13.23
N PHE A 98 -11.49 -11.38 -13.00
CA PHE A 98 -12.17 -10.36 -12.19
C PHE A 98 -13.51 -9.96 -12.81
N LYS A 99 -13.55 -9.71 -14.13
CA LYS A 99 -14.77 -9.33 -14.84
C LYS A 99 -15.87 -10.39 -14.68
N LEU A 100 -15.50 -11.68 -14.75
CA LEU A 100 -16.42 -12.80 -14.49
C LEU A 100 -16.97 -12.78 -13.06
N PHE A 101 -16.09 -12.59 -12.06
CA PHE A 101 -16.53 -12.47 -10.67
C PHE A 101 -17.42 -11.26 -10.44
N TYR A 102 -17.11 -10.14 -11.08
CA TYR A 102 -17.87 -8.91 -10.97
C TYR A 102 -19.26 -9.02 -11.62
N SER A 103 -19.36 -9.73 -12.75
CA SER A 103 -20.62 -9.85 -13.50
C SER A 103 -21.63 -10.80 -12.86
N ALA A 104 -21.25 -11.63 -11.87
CA ALA A 104 -22.18 -12.50 -11.15
C ALA A 104 -23.30 -11.70 -10.46
N LYS A 105 -24.57 -12.07 -10.71
CA LYS A 105 -25.77 -11.32 -10.28
C LYS A 105 -25.94 -11.21 -8.77
N ASP A 106 -25.44 -12.20 -8.05
CA ASP A 106 -25.58 -12.29 -6.59
C ASP A 106 -24.36 -12.97 -5.96
N PHE A 107 -24.26 -12.87 -4.63
CA PHE A 107 -23.17 -13.43 -3.86
C PHE A 107 -23.06 -14.95 -4.04
N ALA A 108 -24.18 -15.66 -4.19
CA ALA A 108 -24.18 -17.11 -4.31
C ALA A 108 -23.54 -17.56 -5.62
N THR A 109 -23.88 -16.90 -6.73
CA THR A 109 -23.27 -17.13 -8.04
C THR A 109 -21.79 -16.76 -8.01
N PHE A 110 -21.45 -15.62 -7.42
CA PHE A 110 -20.06 -15.20 -7.25
C PHE A 110 -19.26 -16.25 -6.46
N TYR A 111 -19.76 -16.70 -5.32
CA TYR A 111 -19.11 -17.72 -4.49
C TYR A 111 -18.94 -19.04 -5.23
N LYS A 112 -19.98 -19.54 -5.92
CA LYS A 112 -19.88 -20.77 -6.75
C LYS A 112 -18.82 -20.66 -7.83
N THR A 113 -18.80 -19.51 -8.52
CA THR A 113 -17.82 -19.22 -9.58
C THR A 113 -16.40 -19.12 -9.01
N ALA A 114 -16.25 -18.49 -7.84
CA ALA A 114 -14.97 -18.39 -7.14
C ALA A 114 -14.49 -19.77 -6.64
N SER A 115 -15.37 -20.61 -6.10
CA SER A 115 -15.03 -21.99 -5.72
C SER A 115 -14.55 -22.82 -6.91
N TRP A 116 -15.22 -22.69 -8.06
CA TRP A 116 -14.75 -23.33 -9.30
C TRP A 116 -13.38 -22.79 -9.72
N ALA A 117 -13.21 -21.47 -9.78
CA ALA A 117 -11.96 -20.84 -10.22
C ALA A 117 -10.79 -21.22 -9.31
N ARG A 118 -11.03 -21.34 -8.00
CA ARG A 118 -10.03 -21.73 -7.03
C ARG A 118 -9.41 -23.10 -7.28
N LYS A 119 -10.20 -24.04 -7.79
CA LYS A 119 -9.72 -25.39 -8.13
C LYS A 119 -8.99 -25.44 -9.46
N HIS A 120 -9.45 -24.66 -10.43
CA HIS A 120 -9.06 -24.82 -11.83
C HIS A 120 -7.99 -23.84 -12.30
N LEU A 121 -7.78 -22.73 -11.60
CA LEU A 121 -6.89 -21.65 -12.03
C LEU A 121 -5.69 -21.48 -11.11
N HIS A 122 -4.65 -20.82 -11.62
CA HIS A 122 -3.44 -20.50 -10.85
C HIS A 122 -3.78 -19.68 -9.59
N ALA A 123 -3.26 -20.10 -8.44
CA ALA A 123 -3.66 -19.56 -7.13
C ALA A 123 -3.43 -18.05 -6.97
N VAL A 124 -2.32 -17.51 -7.48
CA VAL A 124 -2.04 -16.05 -7.40
C VAL A 124 -2.98 -15.24 -8.28
N GLN A 125 -3.30 -15.76 -9.47
CA GLN A 125 -4.25 -15.12 -10.38
C GLN A 125 -5.64 -15.08 -9.72
N PHE A 126 -6.06 -16.21 -9.15
CA PHE A 126 -7.28 -16.31 -8.37
C PHE A 126 -7.32 -15.34 -7.19
N VAL A 127 -6.28 -15.29 -6.35
CA VAL A 127 -6.23 -14.41 -5.16
C VAL A 127 -6.33 -12.93 -5.56
N ILE A 128 -5.62 -12.50 -6.61
CA ILE A 128 -5.67 -11.11 -7.09
C ILE A 128 -7.08 -10.77 -7.61
N SER A 129 -7.64 -11.60 -8.48
CA SER A 129 -8.98 -11.36 -9.04
C SER A 129 -10.07 -11.41 -7.98
N LEU A 130 -9.97 -12.33 -7.01
CA LEU A 130 -10.88 -12.44 -5.87
C LEU A 130 -10.78 -11.19 -4.99
N THR A 131 -9.56 -10.75 -4.65
CA THR A 131 -9.33 -9.57 -3.83
C THR A 131 -9.93 -8.32 -4.47
N MET A 132 -9.72 -8.13 -5.79
CA MET A 132 -10.36 -7.04 -6.53
C MET A 132 -11.89 -7.17 -6.54
N ALA A 133 -12.43 -8.38 -6.75
CA ALA A 133 -13.88 -8.59 -6.73
C ALA A 133 -14.49 -8.24 -5.36
N VAL A 134 -13.85 -8.64 -4.25
CA VAL A 134 -14.30 -8.32 -2.90
C VAL A 134 -14.28 -6.81 -2.65
N PHE A 135 -13.28 -6.08 -3.17
CA PHE A 135 -13.26 -4.62 -3.05
C PHE A 135 -14.40 -3.92 -3.78
N HIS A 136 -14.72 -4.38 -5.00
CA HIS A 136 -15.56 -3.60 -5.92
C HIS A 136 -17.03 -4.06 -5.96
N ARG A 137 -17.34 -5.30 -5.56
CA ARG A 137 -18.72 -5.81 -5.55
C ARG A 137 -19.53 -5.22 -4.39
N LYS A 138 -20.72 -4.69 -4.70
CA LYS A 138 -21.64 -4.09 -3.71
C LYS A 138 -22.03 -5.04 -2.58
N ASP A 139 -22.20 -6.33 -2.88
CA ASP A 139 -22.59 -7.35 -1.89
C ASP A 139 -21.43 -7.85 -1.02
N CYS A 140 -20.20 -7.42 -1.33
CA CYS A 140 -18.96 -7.69 -0.61
C CYS A 140 -18.42 -6.47 0.15
N HIS A 141 -19.09 -5.32 0.08
CA HIS A 141 -18.71 -4.14 0.87
C HIS A 141 -18.64 -4.50 2.36
N HIS A 142 -17.60 -4.00 3.03
CA HIS A 142 -17.27 -4.28 4.44
C HIS A 142 -16.75 -5.69 4.74
N LEU A 143 -16.64 -6.59 3.75
CA LEU A 143 -15.96 -7.86 3.97
C LEU A 143 -14.45 -7.63 4.14
N ILE A 144 -13.89 -8.31 5.13
CA ILE A 144 -12.48 -8.25 5.50
C ILE A 144 -11.70 -9.20 4.59
N ILE A 145 -10.59 -8.72 4.03
CA ILE A 145 -9.62 -9.55 3.33
C ILE A 145 -8.50 -9.89 4.33
N PRO A 146 -8.15 -11.18 4.51
CA PRO A 146 -7.05 -11.55 5.39
C PRO A 146 -5.71 -10.95 4.92
N PRO A 147 -4.70 -10.89 5.79
CA PRO A 147 -3.40 -10.37 5.41
C PRO A 147 -2.77 -11.20 4.29
N LEU A 148 -2.32 -10.55 3.20
CA LEU A 148 -1.77 -11.26 2.05
C LEU A 148 -0.48 -12.03 2.38
N TYR A 149 0.27 -11.59 3.39
CA TYR A 149 1.43 -12.32 3.89
C TYR A 149 1.09 -13.65 4.56
N GLU A 150 -0.17 -13.91 4.92
CA GLU A 150 -0.65 -15.21 5.37
C GLU A 150 -1.40 -15.98 4.28
N ILE A 151 -1.90 -15.31 3.23
CA ILE A 151 -2.54 -15.97 2.08
C ILE A 151 -1.48 -16.51 1.10
N LEU A 152 -0.46 -15.71 0.80
CA LEU A 152 0.61 -16.01 -0.15
C LEU A 152 2.00 -15.82 0.50
N PRO A 153 2.32 -16.55 1.58
CA PRO A 153 3.53 -16.30 2.38
C PRO A 153 4.83 -16.46 1.59
N ASN A 154 4.85 -17.22 0.48
CA ASN A 154 6.03 -17.39 -0.38
C ASN A 154 6.63 -16.07 -0.88
N PHE A 155 5.81 -15.02 -1.07
CA PHE A 155 6.28 -13.70 -1.52
C PHE A 155 6.73 -12.80 -0.37
N PHE A 156 6.48 -13.20 0.88
CA PHE A 156 6.73 -12.39 2.07
C PHE A 156 7.85 -12.94 2.95
N THR A 157 8.02 -14.26 2.96
CA THR A 157 8.96 -15.00 3.80
C THR A 157 10.17 -15.46 2.99
N PRO A 158 11.40 -15.33 3.51
CA PRO A 158 12.58 -15.84 2.83
C PRO A 158 12.47 -17.34 2.52
N VAL A 159 13.04 -17.74 1.39
CA VAL A 159 13.04 -19.12 0.91
C VAL A 159 13.62 -20.06 1.97
N GLU A 160 14.72 -19.68 2.63
CA GLU A 160 15.37 -20.49 3.66
C GLU A 160 14.42 -20.80 4.82
N THR A 161 13.69 -19.78 5.30
CA THR A 161 12.70 -19.90 6.38
C THR A 161 11.49 -20.74 5.95
N MET A 162 11.04 -20.61 4.69
CA MET A 162 10.01 -21.50 4.15
C MET A 162 10.50 -22.96 4.09
N HIS A 163 11.76 -23.20 3.73
CA HIS A 163 12.36 -24.54 3.73
C HIS A 163 12.46 -25.15 5.13
N GLU A 164 12.77 -24.35 6.16
CA GLU A 164 12.71 -24.80 7.55
C GLU A 164 11.30 -25.25 7.94
N ALA A 165 10.28 -24.49 7.56
CA ALA A 165 8.88 -24.84 7.80
C ALA A 165 8.47 -26.12 7.07
N PHE A 166 8.85 -26.29 5.79
CA PHE A 166 8.62 -27.54 5.05
C PHE A 166 9.33 -28.72 5.69
N THR A 167 10.57 -28.53 6.15
CA THR A 167 11.35 -29.58 6.82
C THR A 167 10.70 -30.00 8.13
N ALA A 168 10.24 -29.03 8.94
CA ALA A 168 9.51 -29.33 10.17
C ALA A 168 8.25 -30.15 9.89
N MET A 169 7.46 -29.79 8.87
CA MET A 169 6.30 -30.58 8.47
C MET A 169 6.70 -32.00 8.05
N MET A 170 7.74 -32.17 7.23
CA MET A 170 8.22 -33.50 6.80
C MET A 170 8.73 -34.37 7.96
N LEU A 171 9.24 -33.75 9.02
CA LEU A 171 9.66 -34.42 10.26
C LEU A 171 8.49 -34.76 11.20
N GLY A 172 7.26 -34.38 10.84
CA GLY A 172 6.05 -34.68 11.60
C GLY A 172 5.71 -33.67 12.70
N TYR A 173 6.35 -32.50 12.73
CA TYR A 173 5.94 -31.43 13.63
C TYR A 173 4.58 -30.87 13.21
N LYS A 174 3.69 -30.64 14.18
CA LYS A 174 2.40 -29.98 13.94
C LYS A 174 2.49 -28.46 14.04
N GLU A 175 3.43 -27.96 14.82
CA GLU A 175 3.62 -26.53 15.05
C GLU A 175 5.10 -26.16 14.90
N GLY A 176 5.36 -24.92 14.51
CA GLY A 176 6.73 -24.42 14.36
C GLY A 176 6.78 -22.91 14.27
N LYS A 177 7.88 -22.32 14.75
CA LYS A 177 8.12 -20.88 14.68
C LYS A 177 9.54 -20.63 14.18
N PHE A 178 9.66 -19.98 13.03
CA PHE A 178 10.90 -19.80 12.30
C PHE A 178 11.28 -18.32 12.22
N PRO A 179 12.22 -17.84 13.05
CA PRO A 179 12.66 -16.46 13.01
C PRO A 179 13.55 -16.18 11.80
N PHE A 180 13.38 -15.02 11.18
CA PHE A 180 14.22 -14.58 10.07
C PHE A 180 14.58 -13.11 10.18
N ASN A 181 15.66 -12.74 9.48
CA ASN A 181 16.15 -11.37 9.48
C ASN A 181 15.94 -10.69 8.11
N ASN A 182 15.20 -9.59 8.15
CA ASN A 182 14.93 -8.68 7.03
C ASN A 182 16.15 -7.93 6.53
N THR A 183 17.23 -7.87 7.31
CA THR A 183 18.42 -7.14 6.83
C THR A 183 19.08 -7.85 5.66
N GLY A 184 18.89 -9.18 5.53
CA GLY A 184 19.73 -10.01 4.67
C GLY A 184 21.23 -9.86 4.98
N TYR A 185 21.52 -9.12 6.05
CA TYR A 185 22.80 -8.60 6.46
C TYR A 185 23.01 -9.20 7.84
N VAL A 186 23.59 -10.39 7.83
CA VAL A 186 24.35 -10.83 8.98
C VAL A 186 25.70 -10.16 8.80
N HIS A 187 26.13 -9.33 9.76
CA HIS A 187 27.47 -8.73 9.76
C HIS A 187 28.52 -9.83 10.03
N ASN A 188 28.64 -10.78 9.11
CA ASN A 188 29.67 -11.79 9.10
C ASN A 188 30.80 -11.24 8.22
N TYR A 189 31.92 -10.90 8.84
CA TYR A 189 33.13 -10.47 8.13
C TYR A 189 33.44 -11.49 7.01
N HIS A 190 33.57 -10.99 5.79
CA HIS A 190 33.90 -11.80 4.63
C HIS A 190 34.97 -11.07 3.82
N PRO A 191 36.20 -11.57 3.70
CA PRO A 191 37.33 -10.81 3.17
C PRO A 191 37.13 -10.29 1.73
N ASN A 192 36.27 -10.95 0.93
CA ASN A 192 35.94 -10.53 -0.44
C ASN A 192 34.57 -9.85 -0.58
N LYS A 193 33.85 -9.62 0.52
CA LYS A 193 32.47 -9.09 0.49
C LYS A 193 32.10 -8.11 1.59
N PHE A 194 32.75 -8.13 2.76
CA PHE A 194 32.35 -7.30 3.92
C PHE A 194 33.49 -7.09 4.92
N GLY A 195 33.68 -5.84 5.32
CA GLY A 195 34.26 -5.48 6.62
C GLY A 195 35.76 -5.24 6.67
N GLY A 196 36.45 -5.33 5.53
CA GLY A 196 37.84 -4.84 5.42
C GLY A 196 37.87 -3.42 4.85
N PRO A 197 38.80 -2.55 5.28
CA PRO A 197 39.02 -1.23 4.65
C PRO A 197 39.45 -1.31 3.17
N LEU A 198 39.78 -2.52 2.68
CA LEU A 198 40.14 -2.81 1.29
C LEU A 198 39.02 -3.51 0.51
N SER A 199 37.85 -3.73 1.13
CA SER A 199 36.74 -4.41 0.48
C SER A 199 36.10 -3.49 -0.56
N PRO A 200 35.81 -3.95 -1.78
CA PRO A 200 35.18 -3.13 -2.82
C PRO A 200 33.81 -2.54 -2.41
N ASP A 201 33.10 -3.25 -1.54
CA ASP A 201 31.78 -2.92 -0.97
C ASP A 201 31.84 -2.04 0.28
N ALA A 202 33.03 -1.71 0.80
CA ALA A 202 33.20 -0.86 1.99
C ALA A 202 32.57 0.54 1.81
N VAL A 203 32.38 0.96 0.55
CA VAL A 203 31.82 2.25 0.15
C VAL A 203 30.74 2.04 -0.92
N GLY A 204 29.52 1.67 -0.50
CA GLY A 204 28.39 1.71 -1.43
C GLY A 204 27.16 0.90 -1.05
N GLN A 205 27.31 -0.18 -0.30
CA GLN A 205 26.19 -1.06 0.03
C GLN A 205 25.58 -0.72 1.40
N GLN A 206 24.91 0.43 1.52
CA GLN A 206 24.30 0.85 2.80
C GLN A 206 22.77 0.74 2.85
N GLU A 207 22.14 0.34 1.74
CA GLU A 207 20.68 0.20 1.61
C GLU A 207 20.06 -0.83 2.56
N TYR A 208 20.88 -1.77 3.09
CA TYR A 208 20.44 -2.74 4.10
C TYR A 208 20.01 -2.07 5.41
N LYS A 209 20.52 -0.88 5.73
CA LYS A 209 20.17 -0.16 6.96
C LYS A 209 18.68 0.20 7.04
N VAL A 210 17.99 0.24 5.90
CA VAL A 210 16.54 0.55 5.80
C VAL A 210 15.71 -0.63 5.30
N SER A 211 16.28 -1.83 5.21
CA SER A 211 15.53 -3.00 4.74
C SER A 211 14.43 -3.43 5.71
N TYR A 212 14.53 -3.09 7.00
CA TYR A 212 13.45 -3.36 7.98
C TYR A 212 12.13 -2.70 7.57
N MET A 213 12.19 -1.59 6.82
CA MET A 213 11.01 -0.96 6.21
C MET A 213 10.68 -1.61 4.87
N ARG A 214 11.67 -1.75 3.97
CA ARG A 214 11.46 -2.27 2.61
C ARG A 214 10.89 -3.69 2.60
N GLU A 215 11.31 -4.53 3.53
CA GLU A 215 10.88 -5.93 3.70
C GLU A 215 9.78 -6.12 4.76
N ASP A 216 9.21 -5.03 5.31
CA ASP A 216 8.07 -5.11 6.23
C ASP A 216 6.87 -5.73 5.52
N VAL A 217 6.34 -6.83 6.08
CA VAL A 217 5.24 -7.57 5.44
C VAL A 217 3.93 -6.78 5.40
N GLY A 218 3.70 -5.91 6.39
CA GLY A 218 2.54 -5.04 6.48
C GLY A 218 2.58 -3.92 5.43
N LEU A 219 3.74 -3.28 5.25
CA LEU A 219 3.93 -2.22 4.27
C LEU A 219 3.78 -2.74 2.83
N ASN A 220 4.38 -3.90 2.52
CA ASN A 220 4.24 -4.54 1.20
C ASN A 220 2.78 -4.96 0.93
N THR A 221 2.08 -5.48 1.95
CA THR A 221 0.65 -5.80 1.83
C THR A 221 -0.19 -4.54 1.61
N TRP A 222 0.04 -3.47 2.37
CA TRP A 222 -0.63 -2.19 2.19
C TRP A 222 -0.49 -1.65 0.77
N PHE A 223 0.71 -1.71 0.20
CA PHE A 223 0.96 -1.20 -1.15
C PHE A 223 0.19 -1.99 -2.22
N VAL A 224 0.24 -3.33 -2.16
CA VAL A 224 -0.58 -4.18 -3.04
C VAL A 224 -2.07 -3.89 -2.89
N MET A 225 -2.57 -3.79 -1.65
CA MET A 225 -3.98 -3.52 -1.42
C MET A 225 -4.40 -2.17 -2.01
N ASN A 226 -3.54 -1.16 -1.99
CA ASN A 226 -3.81 0.11 -2.67
C ASN A 226 -3.87 -0.07 -4.20
N LEU A 227 -2.93 -0.80 -4.81
CA LEU A 227 -2.97 -1.06 -6.25
C LEU A 227 -4.24 -1.82 -6.67
N LEU A 228 -4.70 -2.79 -5.86
CA LEU A 228 -5.92 -3.57 -6.14
C LEU A 228 -7.22 -2.80 -5.85
N ARG A 229 -7.19 -1.85 -4.91
CA ARG A 229 -8.30 -0.89 -4.70
C ARG A 229 -8.37 0.15 -5.80
N PHE A 230 -7.24 0.49 -6.42
CA PHE A 230 -7.15 1.49 -7.48
C PHE A 230 -6.56 0.95 -8.80
N PRO A 231 -7.10 -0.14 -9.40
CA PRO A 231 -6.48 -0.74 -10.59
C PRO A 231 -6.53 0.24 -11.76
N ASN A 232 -5.37 0.62 -12.31
CA ASN A 232 -5.24 1.64 -13.35
C ASN A 232 -6.11 1.38 -14.59
N TRP A 233 -6.31 0.12 -14.98
CA TRP A 233 -7.15 -0.28 -16.13
C TRP A 233 -8.66 -0.15 -15.88
N MET A 234 -9.10 -0.06 -14.63
CA MET A 234 -10.53 -0.04 -14.28
C MET A 234 -11.12 1.36 -14.48
N ASN A 235 -12.29 1.43 -15.12
CA ASN A 235 -13.10 2.65 -15.20
C ASN A 235 -14.18 2.64 -14.09
N PRO A 236 -14.09 3.51 -13.07
CA PRO A 236 -15.01 3.51 -11.93
C PRO A 236 -16.47 3.69 -12.31
N HIS A 237 -16.77 4.56 -13.27
CA HIS A 237 -18.14 4.79 -13.72
C HIS A 237 -18.76 3.53 -14.34
N LYS A 238 -17.99 2.76 -15.12
CA LYS A 238 -18.45 1.50 -15.72
C LYS A 238 -18.79 0.42 -14.68
N TYR A 239 -17.97 0.28 -13.64
CA TYR A 239 -18.14 -0.77 -12.64
C TYR A 239 -19.05 -0.30 -11.50
N GLY A 240 -18.76 0.83 -10.86
CA GLY A 240 -19.47 1.35 -9.69
C GLY A 240 -20.65 2.28 -9.99
N GLY A 241 -20.71 2.88 -11.19
CA GLY A 241 -21.73 3.88 -11.56
C GLY A 241 -21.40 5.31 -11.10
N PHE A 242 -20.19 5.56 -10.62
CA PHE A 242 -19.72 6.87 -10.18
C PHE A 242 -18.20 6.99 -10.34
N ASP A 243 -17.72 8.22 -10.51
CA ASP A 243 -16.29 8.50 -10.57
C ASP A 243 -15.67 8.53 -9.17
N TRP A 244 -14.42 8.06 -9.07
CA TRP A 244 -13.66 8.15 -7.84
C TRP A 244 -13.10 9.56 -7.66
N PHE A 245 -13.47 10.18 -6.53
CA PHE A 245 -13.02 11.53 -6.18
C PHE A 245 -11.49 11.62 -6.12
N LYS A 246 -10.91 12.51 -6.93
CA LYS A 246 -9.46 12.80 -6.96
C LYS A 246 -8.57 11.55 -6.98
N ARG A 247 -8.95 10.58 -7.82
CA ARG A 247 -8.27 9.28 -7.94
C ARG A 247 -6.78 9.41 -8.26
N GLY A 248 -6.45 10.23 -9.25
CA GLY A 248 -5.08 10.46 -9.69
C GLY A 248 -4.27 11.18 -8.62
N GLU A 249 -4.83 12.23 -8.01
CA GLU A 249 -4.17 12.96 -6.93
C GLU A 249 -3.96 12.07 -5.68
N SER A 250 -4.90 11.16 -5.41
CA SER A 250 -4.76 10.14 -4.37
C SER A 250 -3.60 9.17 -4.64
N MET A 251 -3.40 8.73 -5.88
CA MET A 251 -2.24 7.90 -6.26
C MET A 251 -0.92 8.65 -6.12
N TYR A 252 -0.88 9.91 -6.55
CA TYR A 252 0.28 10.78 -6.32
C TYR A 252 0.59 10.88 -4.82
N TYR A 253 -0.42 11.16 -3.99
CA TYR A 253 -0.26 11.31 -2.56
C TYR A 253 0.27 10.02 -1.91
N VAL A 254 -0.29 8.86 -2.25
CA VAL A 254 0.17 7.56 -1.73
C VAL A 254 1.65 7.32 -2.06
N LEU A 255 2.07 7.57 -3.31
CA LEU A 255 3.46 7.41 -3.71
C LEU A 255 4.40 8.45 -3.07
N GLN A 256 3.96 9.70 -2.98
CA GLN A 256 4.76 10.78 -2.37
C GLN A 256 4.95 10.55 -0.87
N GLN A 257 3.90 10.17 -0.14
CA GLN A 257 3.99 9.86 1.29
C GLN A 257 4.85 8.62 1.55
N LEU A 258 4.74 7.57 0.72
CA LEU A 258 5.64 6.42 0.79
C LEU A 258 7.11 6.82 0.57
N PHE A 259 7.38 7.71 -0.39
CA PHE A 259 8.72 8.24 -0.63
C PHE A 259 9.24 9.11 0.52
N ALA A 260 8.36 9.91 1.15
CA ALA A 260 8.68 10.71 2.32
C ALA A 260 9.03 9.82 3.53
N VAL A 261 8.23 8.80 3.82
CA VAL A 261 8.52 7.82 4.88
C VAL A 261 9.88 7.15 4.62
N TYR A 262 10.11 6.68 3.39
CA TYR A 262 11.39 6.07 3.02
C TYR A 262 12.56 7.02 3.24
N THR A 263 12.41 8.28 2.83
CA THR A 263 13.41 9.33 3.02
C THR A 263 13.70 9.62 4.49
N LEU A 264 12.68 9.68 5.35
CA LEU A 264 12.88 9.84 6.78
C LEU A 264 13.62 8.64 7.39
N GLN A 265 13.29 7.40 6.98
CA GLN A 265 14.02 6.21 7.44
C GLN A 265 15.48 6.20 6.95
N ARG A 266 15.75 6.71 5.73
CA ARG A 266 17.12 6.90 5.22
C ARG A 266 17.91 7.85 6.09
N LEU A 267 17.39 9.07 6.30
CA LEU A 267 18.06 10.11 7.09
C LEU A 267 18.25 9.66 8.55
N ALA A 268 17.28 8.95 9.13
CA ALA A 268 17.40 8.31 10.44
C ALA A 268 18.60 7.35 10.55
N ASN A 269 18.93 6.67 9.46
CA ASN A 269 20.07 5.75 9.36
C ASN A 269 21.33 6.39 8.72
N LYS A 270 21.39 7.73 8.63
CA LYS A 270 22.47 8.51 8.00
C LYS A 270 22.73 8.12 6.54
N LEU A 271 21.67 7.80 5.80
CA LEU A 271 21.71 7.63 4.36
C LEU A 271 21.26 8.93 3.69
N PRO A 272 21.93 9.37 2.60
CA PRO A 272 21.53 10.57 1.87
C PRO A 272 20.17 10.36 1.20
N TYR A 273 19.58 11.44 0.69
CA TYR A 273 18.41 11.36 -0.20
C TYR A 273 18.64 10.35 -1.34
N THR A 274 17.57 9.67 -1.74
CA THR A 274 17.61 8.71 -2.83
C THR A 274 17.99 9.40 -4.13
N GLU A 275 18.98 8.90 -4.86
CA GLU A 275 19.31 9.40 -6.20
C GLU A 275 18.15 9.09 -7.18
N PRO A 276 17.83 9.97 -8.13
CA PRO A 276 16.84 9.66 -9.16
C PRO A 276 17.37 8.58 -10.11
N LEU A 277 16.49 7.69 -10.57
CA LEU A 277 16.82 6.72 -11.61
C LEU A 277 17.27 7.43 -12.89
N GLU A 278 18.38 6.96 -13.47
CA GLU A 278 18.88 7.37 -14.77
C GLU A 278 19.12 6.12 -15.63
N TRP A 279 18.44 6.01 -16.77
CA TRP A 279 18.42 4.79 -17.59
C TRP A 279 19.80 4.36 -18.13
N GLU A 280 20.70 5.32 -18.34
CA GLU A 280 22.04 5.12 -18.91
C GLU A 280 23.15 4.98 -17.85
N LYS A 281 22.84 5.22 -16.58
CA LYS A 281 23.82 5.13 -15.48
C LYS A 281 23.70 3.79 -14.74
N PRO A 282 24.81 3.31 -14.15
CA PRO A 282 24.77 2.09 -13.34
C PRO A 282 23.97 2.31 -12.06
N ILE A 283 23.00 1.42 -11.81
CA ILE A 283 22.32 1.31 -10.52
C ILE A 283 23.34 0.72 -9.54
N ARG A 284 23.89 1.56 -8.65
CA ARG A 284 25.00 1.16 -7.76
C ARG A 284 24.67 -0.05 -6.88
N VAL A 285 23.45 -0.11 -6.33
CA VAL A 285 23.04 -1.14 -5.38
C VAL A 285 22.08 -2.13 -6.03
N GLY A 286 22.52 -3.37 -6.12
CA GLY A 286 21.74 -4.52 -6.50
C GLY A 286 20.76 -4.95 -5.40
N TYR A 287 19.98 -5.99 -5.68
CA TYR A 287 19.01 -6.51 -4.74
C TYR A 287 18.76 -8.00 -4.98
N ASN A 288 18.80 -8.79 -3.91
CA ASN A 288 18.38 -10.18 -3.90
C ASN A 288 17.06 -10.31 -3.11
N PRO A 289 15.93 -10.64 -3.78
CA PRO A 289 14.63 -10.72 -3.12
C PRO A 289 14.52 -11.80 -2.04
N ARG A 290 15.31 -12.88 -2.14
CA ARG A 290 15.29 -14.06 -1.25
C ARG A 290 13.91 -14.70 -1.07
N VAL A 291 12.96 -14.43 -1.96
CA VAL A 291 11.60 -15.00 -1.96
C VAL A 291 11.36 -15.75 -3.27
N SER A 292 10.32 -16.58 -3.33
CA SER A 292 10.02 -17.39 -4.49
C SER A 292 8.57 -17.23 -4.95
N HIS A 293 8.32 -17.63 -6.18
CA HIS A 293 6.98 -17.97 -6.61
C HIS A 293 6.46 -19.18 -5.82
N ILE A 294 5.14 -19.40 -5.87
CA ILE A 294 4.46 -20.47 -5.14
C ILE A 294 4.91 -21.88 -5.58
N ASN A 295 5.43 -22.01 -6.81
CA ASN A 295 6.01 -23.24 -7.35
C ASN A 295 7.49 -23.46 -6.95
N GLY A 296 8.05 -22.60 -6.10
CA GLY A 296 9.45 -22.69 -5.64
C GLY A 296 10.49 -22.03 -6.55
N ARG A 297 10.13 -21.53 -7.74
CA ARG A 297 11.07 -20.77 -8.58
C ARG A 297 11.43 -19.44 -7.92
N GLN A 298 12.71 -19.18 -7.75
CA GLN A 298 13.20 -17.94 -7.12
C GLN A 298 13.06 -16.75 -8.06
N LEU A 299 12.76 -15.57 -7.50
CA LEU A 299 12.89 -14.31 -8.24
C LEU A 299 14.36 -14.04 -8.56
N PHE A 300 14.60 -13.40 -9.70
CA PHE A 300 15.95 -13.00 -10.07
C PHE A 300 16.47 -11.89 -9.15
N PHE A 301 17.76 -11.98 -8.81
CA PHE A 301 18.47 -10.88 -8.19
C PHE A 301 18.95 -9.90 -9.27
N ARG A 302 19.00 -8.61 -8.93
CA ARG A 302 19.70 -7.60 -9.73
C ARG A 302 21.13 -7.47 -9.17
N PRO A 303 22.18 -7.73 -9.96
CA PRO A 303 23.55 -7.42 -9.55
C PRO A 303 23.78 -5.92 -9.30
N ASP A 304 24.83 -5.59 -8.57
CA ASP A 304 25.32 -4.22 -8.47
C ASP A 304 25.73 -3.68 -9.86
N HIS A 305 25.64 -2.37 -10.03
CA HIS A 305 26.09 -1.61 -11.20
C HIS A 305 25.44 -1.99 -12.55
N VAL A 306 24.28 -2.64 -12.54
CA VAL A 306 23.49 -2.88 -13.76
C VAL A 306 23.10 -1.54 -14.38
N VAL A 307 23.30 -1.39 -15.69
CA VAL A 307 22.83 -0.24 -16.47
C VAL A 307 21.53 -0.63 -17.18
N PRO A 308 20.37 -0.03 -16.83
CA PRO A 308 19.08 -0.41 -17.39
C PRO A 308 19.04 -0.44 -18.92
N HIS A 309 19.50 0.61 -19.58
CA HIS A 309 19.45 0.72 -21.04
C HIS A 309 20.31 -0.34 -21.75
N LYS A 310 21.42 -0.76 -21.15
CA LYS A 310 22.25 -1.85 -21.69
C LYS A 310 21.63 -3.23 -21.48
N PHE A 311 20.91 -3.41 -20.38
CA PHE A 311 20.37 -4.71 -19.98
C PHE A 311 18.99 -4.99 -20.59
N ASN A 312 18.15 -3.97 -20.75
CA ASN A 312 16.76 -4.09 -21.21
C ASN A 312 16.35 -2.93 -22.13
N MET A 313 17.14 -2.73 -23.20
CA MET A 313 17.04 -1.57 -24.10
C MET A 313 15.62 -1.32 -24.63
N ASP A 314 14.92 -2.35 -25.09
CA ASP A 314 13.62 -2.17 -25.75
C ASP A 314 12.52 -1.72 -24.79
N ALA A 315 12.49 -2.26 -23.57
CA ALA A 315 11.55 -1.82 -22.54
C ALA A 315 11.91 -0.42 -22.02
N VAL A 316 13.20 -0.12 -21.86
CA VAL A 316 13.67 1.22 -21.49
C VAL A 316 13.25 2.25 -22.53
N LYS A 317 13.44 1.98 -23.83
CA LYS A 317 13.02 2.90 -24.90
C LYS A 317 11.52 3.17 -24.88
N LYS A 318 10.69 2.17 -24.57
CA LYS A 318 9.23 2.38 -24.40
C LYS A 318 8.94 3.32 -23.24
N ALA A 319 9.57 3.10 -22.09
CA ALA A 319 9.43 3.98 -20.93
C ALA A 319 9.89 5.42 -21.25
N GLU A 320 11.01 5.59 -21.96
CA GLU A 320 11.55 6.89 -22.37
C GLU A 320 10.62 7.63 -23.36
N ILE A 321 10.02 6.93 -24.32
CA ILE A 321 9.06 7.53 -25.26
C ILE A 321 7.84 8.06 -24.51
N THR A 322 7.30 7.27 -23.59
CA THR A 322 6.14 7.64 -22.77
C THR A 322 6.47 8.82 -21.85
N GLU A 323 7.64 8.78 -21.21
CA GLU A 323 8.19 9.90 -20.41
C GLU A 323 8.35 11.18 -21.23
N TYR A 324 8.92 11.10 -22.42
CA TYR A 324 9.08 12.24 -23.31
C TYR A 324 7.73 12.87 -23.63
N ARG A 325 6.70 12.07 -23.95
CA ARG A 325 5.35 12.58 -24.21
C ARG A 325 4.79 13.31 -22.99
N LEU A 326 4.87 12.70 -21.81
CA LEU A 326 4.41 13.31 -20.56
C LEU A 326 5.09 14.66 -20.29
N LEU A 327 6.41 14.74 -20.42
CA LEU A 327 7.15 16.01 -20.24
C LEU A 327 6.71 17.09 -21.22
N ASN A 328 6.47 16.73 -22.49
CA ASN A 328 5.96 17.69 -23.48
C ASN A 328 4.57 18.21 -23.09
N GLY A 329 3.67 17.33 -22.63
CA GLY A 329 2.34 17.72 -22.16
C GLY A 329 2.39 18.66 -20.95
N ILE A 330 3.26 18.36 -19.97
CA ILE A 330 3.49 19.22 -18.80
C ILE A 330 4.02 20.58 -19.22
N GLN A 331 5.03 20.62 -20.10
CA GLN A 331 5.63 21.87 -20.58
C GLN A 331 4.69 22.72 -21.45
N SER A 332 3.75 22.09 -22.15
CA SER A 332 2.70 22.81 -22.87
C SER A 332 1.59 23.34 -21.97
N GLU A 333 1.56 22.96 -20.68
CA GLU A 333 0.50 23.28 -19.71
C GLU A 333 -0.92 22.87 -20.17
N ASN A 334 -1.00 21.98 -21.15
CA ASN A 334 -2.23 21.60 -21.82
C ASN A 334 -2.18 20.13 -22.22
N ILE A 335 -3.34 19.48 -22.17
CA ILE A 335 -3.57 18.14 -22.69
C ILE A 335 -4.34 18.27 -23.99
N TRP A 336 -3.80 17.63 -25.03
CA TRP A 336 -4.45 17.58 -26.33
C TRP A 336 -5.40 16.39 -26.42
N ASP A 337 -6.68 16.69 -26.60
CA ASP A 337 -7.68 15.72 -27.01
C ASP A 337 -7.81 15.74 -28.54
N THR A 338 -7.34 14.67 -29.16
CA THR A 338 -7.39 14.49 -30.62
C THR A 338 -8.79 14.20 -31.15
N GLU A 339 -9.69 13.63 -30.33
CA GLU A 339 -11.03 13.27 -30.77
C GLU A 339 -11.91 14.51 -30.91
N ASN A 340 -11.80 15.43 -29.95
CA ASN A 340 -12.59 16.66 -29.91
C ASN A 340 -11.83 17.90 -30.42
N ALA A 341 -10.54 17.73 -30.78
CA ALA A 341 -9.63 18.82 -31.16
C ALA A 341 -9.56 19.95 -30.09
N THR A 342 -9.68 19.59 -28.82
CA THR A 342 -9.66 20.51 -27.68
C THR A 342 -8.33 20.47 -26.94
N LEU A 343 -7.98 21.60 -26.32
CA LEU A 343 -6.86 21.71 -25.39
C LEU A 343 -7.44 21.94 -24.00
N THR A 344 -7.17 21.02 -23.07
CA THR A 344 -7.58 21.15 -21.66
C THR A 344 -6.39 21.62 -20.84
N PRO A 345 -6.50 22.73 -20.10
CA PRO A 345 -5.39 23.21 -19.30
C PRO A 345 -5.07 22.25 -18.15
N LEU A 346 -3.78 22.04 -17.92
CA LEU A 346 -3.26 21.44 -16.70
C LEU A 346 -3.19 22.55 -15.65
N ASP A 347 -4.24 22.72 -14.85
CA ASP A 347 -4.32 23.79 -13.85
C ASP A 347 -3.78 23.40 -12.46
N SER A 348 -3.73 24.38 -11.56
CA SER A 348 -3.17 24.21 -10.22
C SER A 348 -4.04 23.40 -9.24
N ILE A 349 -5.30 23.14 -9.60
CA ILE A 349 -6.32 22.51 -8.75
C ILE A 349 -6.52 21.05 -9.17
N ASP A 350 -6.91 20.82 -10.42
CA ASP A 350 -7.26 19.51 -10.98
C ASP A 350 -6.14 18.95 -11.88
N GLY A 351 -5.17 19.77 -12.29
CA GLY A 351 -4.09 19.32 -13.17
C GLY A 351 -3.21 18.21 -12.57
N THR A 352 -3.07 18.15 -11.24
CA THR A 352 -2.34 17.03 -10.59
C THR A 352 -3.10 15.71 -10.71
N ASP A 353 -4.43 15.77 -10.58
CA ASP A 353 -5.28 14.59 -10.72
C ASP A 353 -5.21 14.05 -12.15
N MET A 354 -5.36 14.93 -13.14
CA MET A 354 -5.29 14.57 -14.55
C MET A 354 -3.90 14.07 -14.96
N LEU A 355 -2.83 14.76 -14.56
CA LEU A 355 -1.46 14.33 -14.83
C LEU A 355 -1.19 12.93 -14.27
N SER A 356 -1.66 12.64 -13.06
CA SER A 356 -1.52 11.32 -12.47
C SER A 356 -2.26 10.26 -13.29
N ARG A 357 -3.51 10.53 -13.71
CA ARG A 357 -4.26 9.62 -14.59
C ARG A 357 -3.47 9.31 -15.87
N MET A 358 -2.79 10.31 -16.46
CA MET A 358 -1.92 10.13 -17.63
C MET A 358 -0.69 9.25 -17.33
N ILE A 359 0.00 9.50 -16.20
CA ILE A 359 1.20 8.73 -15.80
C ILE A 359 0.87 7.24 -15.63
N PHE A 360 -0.31 6.92 -15.10
CA PHE A 360 -0.77 5.54 -14.86
C PHE A 360 -1.57 4.93 -16.03
N GLY A 361 -1.74 5.64 -17.15
CA GLY A 361 -2.47 5.15 -18.32
C GLY A 361 -3.95 4.82 -18.05
N MET A 362 -4.63 5.61 -17.22
CA MET A 362 -6.02 5.36 -16.84
C MET A 362 -6.99 5.61 -18.01
N PRO A 363 -8.10 4.85 -18.14
CA PRO A 363 -9.02 4.95 -19.28
C PRO A 363 -9.77 6.29 -19.38
N GLU A 364 -9.82 7.07 -18.29
CA GLU A 364 -10.45 8.39 -18.25
C GLU A 364 -9.60 9.51 -18.90
N VAL A 365 -8.39 9.20 -19.38
CA VAL A 365 -7.47 10.17 -19.98
C VAL A 365 -7.80 10.41 -21.46
N PRO A 366 -7.96 11.67 -21.91
CA PRO A 366 -8.10 11.99 -23.32
C PRO A 366 -6.89 11.50 -24.13
N ASN A 367 -7.12 10.86 -25.27
CA ASN A 367 -6.07 10.28 -26.11
C ASN A 367 -5.12 9.33 -25.34
N GLY A 368 -5.65 8.51 -24.42
CA GLY A 368 -4.88 7.61 -23.55
C GLY A 368 -3.87 6.70 -24.28
N ARG A 369 -4.17 6.29 -25.53
CA ARG A 369 -3.24 5.48 -26.35
C ARG A 369 -1.94 6.23 -26.69
N PHE A 370 -2.01 7.55 -26.89
CA PHE A 370 -0.82 8.36 -27.13
C PHE A 370 0.03 8.45 -25.86
N TRP A 371 -0.60 8.71 -24.71
CA TRP A 371 0.11 8.87 -23.45
C TRP A 371 0.76 7.57 -22.98
N GLY A 372 0.05 6.44 -23.09
CA GLY A 372 0.53 5.14 -22.59
C GLY A 372 0.47 5.04 -21.07
N ASP A 373 1.19 4.06 -20.51
CA ASP A 373 1.27 3.79 -19.07
C ASP A 373 2.74 3.83 -18.64
N TYR A 374 3.20 5.00 -18.21
CA TYR A 374 4.60 5.18 -17.85
C TYR A 374 4.99 4.35 -16.63
N PHE A 375 4.09 4.28 -15.64
CA PHE A 375 4.35 3.55 -14.42
C PHE A 375 4.67 2.08 -14.70
N ASN A 376 3.81 1.39 -15.45
CA ASN A 376 4.03 -0.02 -15.75
C ASN A 376 5.13 -0.26 -16.80
N GLU A 377 5.30 0.61 -17.80
CA GLU A 377 6.41 0.49 -18.75
C GLU A 377 7.78 0.65 -18.06
N ALA A 378 7.90 1.56 -17.09
CA ALA A 378 9.11 1.72 -16.30
C ALA A 378 9.38 0.52 -15.38
N LEU A 379 8.35 -0.02 -14.71
CA LEU A 379 8.50 -1.24 -13.91
C LEU A 379 8.89 -2.44 -14.78
N LYS A 380 8.28 -2.61 -15.95
CA LYS A 380 8.67 -3.64 -16.94
C LYS A 380 10.13 -3.50 -17.37
N ALA A 381 10.60 -2.27 -17.59
CA ALA A 381 11.99 -2.00 -17.92
C ALA A 381 12.96 -2.43 -16.80
N LEU A 382 12.59 -2.22 -15.54
CA LEU A 382 13.42 -2.54 -14.37
C LEU A 382 13.26 -3.97 -13.85
N ALA A 383 12.18 -4.67 -14.23
CA ALA A 383 11.87 -6.02 -13.76
C ALA A 383 12.75 -7.12 -14.39
N TYR A 384 13.39 -6.81 -15.53
CA TYR A 384 14.34 -7.70 -16.22
C TYR A 384 13.79 -9.10 -16.51
N VAL A 385 12.52 -9.18 -16.91
CA VAL A 385 11.89 -10.43 -17.32
C VAL A 385 12.48 -10.86 -18.67
N PRO A 386 13.19 -12.00 -18.76
CA PRO A 386 13.82 -12.42 -20.00
C PRO A 386 12.77 -12.93 -20.99
N HIS A 387 12.96 -12.63 -22.27
CA HIS A 387 12.16 -13.22 -23.35
C HIS A 387 12.61 -14.66 -23.59
N ILE A 388 11.75 -15.63 -23.27
CA ILE A 388 11.98 -17.07 -23.48
C ILE A 388 10.88 -17.63 -24.39
N SER A 389 11.11 -18.81 -24.97
CA SER A 389 10.20 -19.44 -25.93
C SER A 389 8.83 -19.81 -25.37
N SER A 390 8.68 -19.83 -24.04
CA SER A 390 7.40 -20.06 -23.34
C SER A 390 7.06 -18.86 -22.48
N GLU A 391 5.98 -18.15 -22.83
CA GLU A 391 5.43 -17.06 -22.01
C GLU A 391 5.03 -17.54 -20.60
N HIS A 392 4.87 -18.85 -20.39
CA HIS A 392 4.48 -19.45 -19.10
C HIS A 392 5.64 -19.59 -18.09
N GLU A 393 6.87 -19.23 -18.46
CA GLU A 393 8.07 -19.40 -17.62
C GLU A 393 8.78 -18.07 -17.31
N LEU A 394 8.09 -16.94 -17.49
CA LEU A 394 8.62 -15.57 -17.39
C LEU A 394 8.90 -15.15 -15.93
N VAL A 395 10.05 -15.55 -15.39
CA VAL A 395 10.53 -15.14 -14.06
C VAL A 395 11.19 -13.76 -14.14
N GLY A 396 10.77 -12.83 -13.27
CA GLY A 396 11.40 -11.52 -13.11
C GLY A 396 12.11 -11.36 -11.78
N ASN A 397 12.56 -10.13 -11.50
CA ASN A 397 13.04 -9.73 -10.17
C ASN A 397 11.89 -9.21 -9.29
N ALA A 398 12.21 -8.57 -8.14
CA ALA A 398 11.23 -8.05 -7.20
C ALA A 398 10.16 -7.11 -7.80
N LEU A 399 10.46 -6.43 -8.91
CA LEU A 399 9.55 -5.47 -9.55
C LEU A 399 8.58 -6.13 -10.54
N SER A 400 8.69 -7.42 -10.82
CA SER A 400 7.73 -8.13 -11.68
C SER A 400 6.43 -8.48 -10.96
N LEU A 401 6.39 -8.29 -9.65
CA LEU A 401 5.26 -8.62 -8.80
C LEU A 401 4.96 -7.48 -7.84
N PRO A 402 3.69 -7.06 -7.70
CA PRO A 402 3.35 -5.95 -6.82
C PRO A 402 3.64 -6.28 -5.34
N PHE A 403 3.64 -7.56 -4.94
CA PHE A 403 3.92 -8.03 -3.58
C PHE A 403 5.35 -7.75 -3.09
N THR A 404 6.29 -7.59 -4.02
CA THR A 404 7.72 -7.49 -3.72
C THR A 404 8.33 -6.17 -4.18
N THR A 405 7.57 -5.31 -4.84
CA THR A 405 8.05 -4.05 -5.43
C THR A 405 8.75 -3.13 -4.43
N LEU A 406 8.17 -2.95 -3.24
CA LEU A 406 8.76 -2.06 -2.22
C LEU A 406 10.08 -2.58 -1.67
N ARG A 407 10.36 -3.87 -1.85
CA ARG A 407 11.57 -4.46 -1.32
C ARG A 407 12.81 -4.01 -2.08
N ASP A 408 12.70 -3.53 -3.31
CA ASP A 408 13.87 -3.21 -4.12
C ASP A 408 14.30 -1.73 -3.98
N PRO A 409 15.57 -1.41 -3.66
CA PRO A 409 16.05 -0.03 -3.61
C PRO A 409 15.83 0.78 -4.91
N VAL A 410 15.86 0.12 -6.08
CA VAL A 410 15.68 0.84 -7.35
C VAL A 410 14.26 1.35 -7.52
N PHE A 411 13.27 0.73 -6.86
CA PHE A 411 11.89 1.24 -6.87
C PHE A 411 11.83 2.66 -6.34
N TYR A 412 12.60 2.98 -5.30
CA TYR A 412 12.63 4.32 -4.72
C TYR A 412 13.42 5.32 -5.58
N GLN A 413 14.42 4.87 -6.35
CA GLN A 413 15.06 5.71 -7.37
C GLN A 413 14.09 6.04 -8.50
N PHE A 414 13.27 5.05 -8.89
CA PHE A 414 12.17 5.23 -9.83
C PHE A 414 11.10 6.17 -9.27
N LEU A 415 10.68 6.02 -8.00
CA LEU A 415 9.75 6.95 -7.37
C LEU A 415 10.29 8.39 -7.36
N ASN A 416 11.58 8.59 -7.07
CA ASN A 416 12.17 9.93 -7.19
C ASN A 416 12.03 10.47 -8.62
N ARG A 417 12.38 9.66 -9.64
CA ARG A 417 12.22 10.05 -11.05
C ARG A 417 10.77 10.37 -11.40
N LEU A 418 9.82 9.53 -11.00
CA LEU A 418 8.39 9.70 -11.25
C LEU A 418 7.81 10.94 -10.55
N LEU A 419 8.24 11.22 -9.31
CA LEU A 419 7.80 12.41 -8.59
C LEU A 419 8.22 13.71 -9.30
N LYS A 420 9.28 13.68 -10.13
CA LYS A 420 9.69 14.85 -10.92
C LYS A 420 8.60 15.34 -11.88
N PHE A 421 7.79 14.47 -12.49
CA PHE A 421 6.69 14.94 -13.36
C PHE A 421 5.76 15.88 -12.62
N TYR A 422 5.35 15.48 -11.42
CA TYR A 422 4.49 16.30 -10.56
C TYR A 422 5.20 17.58 -10.12
N GLN A 423 6.50 17.52 -9.81
CA GLN A 423 7.23 18.73 -9.41
C GLN A 423 7.46 19.70 -10.56
N GLU A 424 7.70 19.23 -11.78
CA GLU A 424 7.76 20.09 -12.97
C GLU A 424 6.40 20.75 -13.23
N HIS A 425 5.30 19.99 -13.11
CA HIS A 425 3.95 20.55 -13.15
C HIS A 425 3.72 21.59 -12.06
N LYS A 426 4.11 21.31 -10.82
CA LYS A 426 3.90 22.24 -9.70
C LYS A 426 4.80 23.48 -9.76
N LYS A 427 5.92 23.44 -10.49
CA LYS A 427 6.83 24.57 -10.72
C LYS A 427 6.29 25.61 -11.70
N SER A 428 5.33 25.27 -12.55
CA SER A 428 4.69 26.26 -13.43
C SER A 428 3.84 27.27 -12.66
N TYR A 429 3.49 26.97 -11.41
CA TYR A 429 2.73 27.86 -10.53
C TYR A 429 3.64 28.63 -9.58
N PRO A 430 3.24 29.86 -9.19
CA PRO A 430 3.91 30.57 -8.11
C PRO A 430 3.83 29.77 -6.81
N CYS A 431 4.84 29.94 -5.96
CA CYS A 431 4.81 29.47 -4.58
C CYS A 431 3.61 30.11 -3.86
N TYR A 432 3.01 29.38 -2.91
CA TYR A 432 1.91 29.92 -2.12
C TYR A 432 2.33 31.23 -1.43
N THR A 433 1.49 32.24 -1.56
CA THR A 433 1.66 33.54 -0.92
C THR A 433 1.28 33.48 0.57
N PRO A 434 1.75 34.40 1.42
CA PRO A 434 1.30 34.48 2.81
C PRO A 434 -0.22 34.62 2.95
N LYS A 435 -0.89 35.20 1.95
CA LYS A 435 -2.35 35.33 1.93
C LYS A 435 -3.06 34.00 1.68
N GLU A 436 -2.52 33.15 0.81
CA GLU A 436 -3.07 31.82 0.52
C GLU A 436 -2.79 30.83 1.66
N LEU A 437 -1.65 30.97 2.34
CA LEU A 437 -1.30 30.19 3.52
C LEU A 437 -2.04 30.67 4.78
N GLY A 438 -2.33 31.98 4.85
CA GLY A 438 -2.84 32.65 6.03
C GLY A 438 -4.30 32.32 6.36
N PHE A 439 -4.56 32.07 7.64
CA PHE A 439 -5.91 31.99 8.19
C PHE A 439 -6.13 33.16 9.17
N HIS A 440 -6.74 34.24 8.67
CA HIS A 440 -6.93 35.47 9.44
C HIS A 440 -7.66 35.23 10.78
N GLY A 441 -7.11 35.76 11.86
CA GLY A 441 -7.63 35.62 13.22
C GLY A 441 -7.33 34.27 13.89
N VAL A 442 -6.60 33.36 13.24
CA VAL A 442 -6.25 32.04 13.80
C VAL A 442 -4.75 31.92 13.98
N HIS A 443 -4.33 31.52 15.17
CA HIS A 443 -2.94 31.42 15.58
C HIS A 443 -2.66 30.07 16.23
N VAL A 444 -1.72 29.30 15.71
CA VAL A 444 -1.20 28.11 16.41
C VAL A 444 -0.20 28.60 17.46
N LYS A 445 -0.54 28.42 18.73
CA LYS A 445 0.26 28.90 19.87
C LYS A 445 1.32 27.91 20.30
N ASP A 446 0.97 26.63 20.35
CA ASP A 446 1.87 25.59 20.81
C ASP A 446 1.48 24.22 20.25
N PHE A 447 2.47 23.34 20.22
CA PHE A 447 2.35 21.91 19.95
C PHE A 447 3.15 21.17 21.01
N ASP A 448 2.51 20.42 21.89
CA ASP A 448 3.22 19.65 22.92
C ASP A 448 3.01 18.16 22.68
N VAL A 449 4.06 17.35 22.85
CA VAL A 449 4.00 15.90 22.56
C VAL A 449 4.77 15.12 23.60
N ASP A 450 4.25 13.94 23.92
CA ASP A 450 4.92 12.98 24.79
C ASP A 450 6.26 12.50 24.22
N HIS A 451 7.00 11.73 25.02
CA HIS A 451 8.24 11.12 24.57
C HIS A 451 8.01 10.16 23.40
N LEU A 452 8.51 10.53 22.22
CA LEU A 452 8.44 9.72 21.02
C LEU A 452 9.52 8.63 21.07
N ILE A 453 9.11 7.37 21.25
CA ILE A 453 10.03 6.24 21.42
C ILE A 453 9.73 5.16 20.40
N THR A 454 10.71 4.85 19.56
CA THR A 454 10.70 3.71 18.64
C THR A 454 11.45 2.52 19.23
N TYR A 455 11.14 1.31 18.76
CA TYR A 455 11.80 0.05 19.14
C TYR A 455 11.62 -1.00 18.04
N PHE A 456 12.37 -2.09 18.10
CA PHE A 456 12.07 -3.28 17.30
C PHE A 456 11.32 -4.29 18.15
N GLU A 457 10.36 -4.99 17.55
CA GLU A 457 9.63 -6.08 18.20
C GLU A 457 9.52 -7.29 17.27
N PRO A 458 9.50 -8.51 17.83
CA PRO A 458 9.18 -9.71 17.06
C PRO A 458 7.70 -9.70 16.69
N PHE A 459 7.43 -9.93 15.41
CA PHE A 459 6.09 -10.12 14.86
C PHE A 459 5.99 -11.49 14.22
N ASN A 460 4.95 -12.25 14.58
CA ASN A 460 4.72 -13.58 14.04
C ASN A 460 3.53 -13.52 13.10
N PHE A 461 3.66 -14.13 11.93
CA PHE A 461 2.56 -14.33 11.00
C PHE A 461 2.56 -15.76 10.49
N GLU A 462 1.38 -16.26 10.18
CA GLU A 462 1.20 -17.67 9.84
C GLU A 462 1.59 -17.96 8.38
N VAL A 463 2.38 -19.01 8.17
CA VAL A 463 2.84 -19.48 6.84
C VAL A 463 2.23 -20.83 6.44
N THR A 464 1.37 -21.41 7.28
CA THR A 464 0.71 -22.71 7.09
C THR A 464 0.02 -22.83 5.72
N ASN A 465 -0.53 -21.74 5.18
CA ASN A 465 -1.19 -21.74 3.86
C ASN A 465 -0.28 -22.17 2.70
N ALA A 466 1.04 -22.05 2.82
CA ALA A 466 1.97 -22.53 1.80
C ALA A 466 2.47 -23.95 2.00
N ILE A 467 2.14 -24.58 3.13
CA ILE A 467 2.58 -25.93 3.47
C ILE A 467 1.55 -26.93 2.95
N PRO A 468 1.95 -27.94 2.15
CA PRO A 468 1.04 -28.90 1.56
C PRO A 468 0.45 -29.83 2.61
N LEU A 469 -0.69 -29.41 3.17
CA LEU A 469 -1.40 -30.07 4.26
C LEU A 469 -2.80 -30.50 3.83
N LYS A 470 -3.28 -31.61 4.40
CA LYS A 470 -4.70 -32.02 4.29
C LYS A 470 -5.54 -31.44 5.42
N ASP A 471 -4.98 -31.38 6.64
CA ASP A 471 -5.67 -30.95 7.85
C ASP A 471 -5.09 -29.63 8.37
N PHE A 472 -5.58 -28.51 7.85
CA PHE A 472 -5.10 -27.17 8.20
C PHE A 472 -5.35 -26.78 9.66
N GLU A 473 -6.41 -27.31 10.27
CA GLU A 473 -6.78 -26.97 11.65
C GLU A 473 -5.79 -27.54 12.69
N GLU A 474 -5.12 -28.64 12.37
CA GLU A 474 -4.18 -29.31 13.30
C GLU A 474 -2.75 -28.76 13.25
N HIS A 475 -2.44 -27.91 12.28
CA HIS A 475 -1.07 -27.44 12.03
C HIS A 475 -0.96 -25.93 12.18
N SER A 476 0.16 -25.44 12.71
CA SER A 476 0.39 -24.02 12.95
C SER A 476 1.87 -23.65 12.79
N PHE A 477 2.23 -23.20 11.60
CA PHE A 477 3.60 -22.79 11.29
C PHE A 477 3.67 -21.28 11.14
N TYR A 478 4.61 -20.65 11.83
CA TYR A 478 4.78 -19.21 11.89
C TYR A 478 6.16 -18.79 11.41
N ALA A 479 6.24 -17.73 10.62
CA ALA A 479 7.47 -16.99 10.41
C ALA A 479 7.53 -15.83 11.41
N SER A 480 8.72 -15.51 11.92
CA SER A 480 8.92 -14.43 12.91
C SER A 480 9.89 -13.38 12.37
N GLN A 481 9.39 -12.16 12.20
CA GLN A 481 10.10 -11.02 11.65
C GLN A 481 10.29 -9.95 12.74
N LYS A 482 11.49 -9.35 12.85
CA LYS A 482 11.65 -8.14 13.66
C LYS A 482 11.19 -6.91 12.86
N ARG A 483 10.21 -6.18 13.38
CA ARG A 483 9.66 -4.97 12.74
C ARG A 483 9.87 -3.74 13.61
N LEU A 484 10.01 -2.58 12.97
CA LEU A 484 10.00 -1.30 13.67
C LEU A 484 8.62 -1.10 14.31
N ASN A 485 8.58 -0.50 15.49
CA ASN A 485 7.36 0.02 16.10
C ASN A 485 7.67 1.26 16.95
N HIS A 486 6.63 1.89 17.49
CA HIS A 486 6.73 2.96 18.46
C HIS A 486 5.77 2.75 19.63
N LYS A 487 6.05 3.42 20.74
CA LYS A 487 5.09 3.51 21.86
C LYS A 487 3.95 4.45 21.45
N PRO A 488 2.70 4.19 21.85
CA PRO A 488 1.63 5.18 21.72
C PRO A 488 2.07 6.51 22.35
N TYR A 489 1.70 7.60 21.69
CA TYR A 489 2.01 8.96 22.16
C TYR A 489 0.78 9.85 22.00
N THR A 490 0.67 10.83 22.87
CA THR A 490 -0.36 11.87 22.80
C THR A 490 0.30 13.21 22.49
N TYR A 491 -0.39 14.04 21.71
CA TYR A 491 0.01 15.43 21.53
C TYR A 491 -1.16 16.39 21.71
N ASN A 492 -0.81 17.63 21.99
CA ASN A 492 -1.71 18.74 22.23
C ASN A 492 -1.41 19.85 21.22
N VAL A 493 -2.45 20.33 20.53
CA VAL A 493 -2.38 21.52 19.69
C VAL A 493 -3.16 22.63 20.38
N VAL A 494 -2.50 23.77 20.63
CA VAL A 494 -3.14 24.95 21.19
C VAL A 494 -3.33 25.99 20.08
N VAL A 495 -4.59 26.33 19.80
CA VAL A 495 -4.97 27.27 18.74
C VAL A 495 -5.75 28.44 19.38
N LYS A 496 -5.26 29.66 19.21
CA LYS A 496 -6.00 30.87 19.57
C LYS A 496 -6.76 31.37 18.34
N SER A 497 -8.07 31.52 18.45
CA SER A 497 -8.94 32.04 17.39
C SER A 497 -9.65 33.32 17.82
N GLU A 498 -9.73 34.29 16.93
CA GLU A 498 -10.53 35.52 17.09
C GLU A 498 -11.94 35.36 16.50
N ILE A 499 -12.21 34.22 15.85
CA ILE A 499 -13.49 33.93 15.19
C ILE A 499 -13.96 32.52 15.52
N ALA A 500 -15.27 32.30 15.54
CA ALA A 500 -15.85 30.97 15.56
C ALA A 500 -15.99 30.41 14.14
N LYS A 501 -15.25 29.34 13.80
CA LYS A 501 -15.24 28.76 12.44
C LYS A 501 -14.77 27.31 12.42
N GLU A 502 -15.22 26.52 11.44
CA GLU A 502 -14.67 25.19 11.19
C GLU A 502 -13.28 25.27 10.52
N ALA A 503 -12.37 24.42 10.98
CA ALA A 503 -10.99 24.38 10.53
C ALA A 503 -10.50 22.95 10.34
N MET A 504 -9.48 22.78 9.51
CA MET A 504 -8.77 21.52 9.32
C MET A 504 -7.38 21.67 9.94
N ILE A 505 -7.04 20.78 10.87
CA ILE A 505 -5.68 20.68 11.42
C ILE A 505 -4.95 19.57 10.67
N ARG A 506 -3.76 19.87 10.17
CA ARG A 506 -2.81 18.90 9.60
C ARG A 506 -1.53 18.91 10.43
N VAL A 507 -1.00 17.73 10.70
CA VAL A 507 0.25 17.56 11.43
C VAL A 507 1.20 16.74 10.57
N PHE A 508 2.39 17.28 10.33
CA PHE A 508 3.44 16.61 9.58
C PHE A 508 4.69 16.43 10.44
N ILE A 509 5.48 15.40 10.14
CA ILE A 509 6.84 15.22 10.63
C ILE A 509 7.82 15.26 9.45
N GLY A 510 8.88 16.06 9.57
CA GLY A 510 9.90 16.23 8.54
C GLY A 510 11.32 16.20 9.11
N PRO A 511 12.35 16.07 8.26
CA PRO A 511 13.73 16.02 8.70
C PRO A 511 14.25 17.42 9.08
N LYS A 512 15.06 17.48 10.14
CA LYS A 512 15.78 18.71 10.50
C LYS A 512 17.12 18.84 9.77
N TYR A 513 17.83 17.72 9.66
CA TYR A 513 19.18 17.67 9.10
C TYR A 513 19.25 16.65 7.96
N ASP A 514 20.19 16.86 7.04
CA ASP A 514 20.59 15.86 6.05
C ASP A 514 21.44 14.72 6.69
N ALA A 515 21.95 13.82 5.86
CA ALA A 515 22.75 12.68 6.32
C ALA A 515 24.12 13.08 6.92
N ASP A 516 24.65 14.23 6.52
CA ASP A 516 25.95 14.75 6.93
C ASP A 516 25.83 15.70 8.14
N GLY A 517 24.61 16.07 8.52
CA GLY A 517 24.31 16.91 9.68
C GLY A 517 24.11 18.39 9.35
N HIS A 518 23.96 18.77 8.08
CA HIS A 518 23.61 20.14 7.69
C HIS A 518 22.13 20.41 7.93
N LEU A 519 21.83 21.62 8.40
CA LEU A 519 20.45 22.07 8.59
C LEU A 519 19.77 22.23 7.23
N LEU A 520 18.59 21.62 7.07
CA LEU A 520 17.81 21.69 5.84
C LEU A 520 16.97 22.96 5.81
N THR A 521 16.88 23.59 4.63
CA THR A 521 15.84 24.59 4.36
C THR A 521 14.47 23.92 4.20
N LEU A 522 13.39 24.71 4.27
CA LEU A 522 12.04 24.18 4.04
C LEU A 522 11.91 23.57 2.64
N GLU A 523 12.45 24.20 1.59
CA GLU A 523 12.39 23.65 0.22
C GLU A 523 13.17 22.34 0.10
N GLN A 524 14.34 22.22 0.74
CA GLN A 524 15.12 20.97 0.73
C GLN A 524 14.41 19.83 1.47
N SER A 525 13.60 20.14 2.48
CA SER A 525 12.92 19.14 3.32
C SER A 525 11.47 18.87 2.92
N ARG A 526 10.81 19.73 2.14
CA ARG A 526 9.34 19.69 1.94
C ARG A 526 8.81 18.33 1.47
N LEU A 527 9.48 17.68 0.51
CA LEU A 527 9.05 16.40 -0.06
C LEU A 527 9.30 15.22 0.90
N ALA A 528 10.02 15.45 2.00
CA ALA A 528 10.28 14.48 3.05
C ALA A 528 9.36 14.66 4.27
N PHE A 529 8.42 15.63 4.24
CA PHE A 529 7.39 15.70 5.27
C PHE A 529 6.34 14.59 5.08
N VAL A 530 6.15 13.81 6.13
CA VAL A 530 5.11 12.79 6.24
C VAL A 530 3.95 13.38 7.01
N GLU A 531 2.74 13.32 6.45
CA GLU A 531 1.52 13.69 7.15
C GLU A 531 1.21 12.61 8.18
N ILE A 532 1.35 12.94 9.46
CA ILE A 532 1.08 11.98 10.55
C ILE A 532 -0.36 12.07 11.02
N ASP A 533 -1.02 13.21 10.80
CA ASP A 533 -2.41 13.37 11.17
C ASP A 533 -3.15 14.46 10.39
N ARG A 534 -4.48 14.28 10.27
CA ARG A 534 -5.42 15.25 9.73
C ARG A 534 -6.81 15.10 10.37
N PHE A 535 -7.40 16.20 10.84
CA PHE A 535 -8.74 16.16 11.41
C PHE A 535 -9.46 17.52 11.37
N PRO A 536 -10.78 17.53 11.09
CA PRO A 536 -11.60 18.74 11.17
C PRO A 536 -11.92 19.08 12.63
N VAL A 537 -11.96 20.37 12.95
CA VAL A 537 -12.31 20.91 14.27
C VAL A 537 -13.27 22.09 14.14
N LYS A 538 -13.97 22.38 15.23
CA LYS A 538 -14.73 23.64 15.41
C LYS A 538 -13.93 24.55 16.32
N LEU A 539 -13.51 25.71 15.82
CA LEU A 539 -12.84 26.74 16.60
C LEU A 539 -13.90 27.61 17.29
N SER A 540 -13.75 27.85 18.59
CA SER A 540 -14.41 28.93 19.32
C SER A 540 -13.48 30.13 19.47
N GLU A 541 -14.06 31.32 19.68
CA GLU A 541 -13.29 32.51 20.05
C GLU A 541 -12.51 32.29 21.36
N GLY A 542 -11.26 32.74 21.40
CA GLY A 542 -10.34 32.49 22.50
C GLY A 542 -9.40 31.32 22.24
N GLU A 543 -9.02 30.62 23.30
CA GLU A 543 -8.07 29.52 23.25
C GLU A 543 -8.78 28.17 23.08
N ASN A 544 -8.32 27.37 22.12
CA ASN A 544 -8.81 26.05 21.80
C ASN A 544 -7.67 25.06 22.02
N LYS A 545 -7.91 23.98 22.77
CA LYS A 545 -6.93 22.92 23.01
C LYS A 545 -7.47 21.60 22.47
N TYR A 546 -6.70 20.98 21.57
CA TYR A 546 -7.03 19.69 20.98
C TYR A 546 -5.99 18.67 21.40
N THR A 547 -6.45 17.58 22.02
CA THR A 547 -5.61 16.45 22.43
C THR A 547 -5.91 15.27 21.50
N ARG A 548 -4.87 14.66 20.93
CA ARG A 548 -4.95 13.56 19.96
C ARG A 548 -4.00 12.45 20.36
N GLU A 549 -4.46 11.21 20.31
CA GLU A 549 -3.62 10.03 20.41
C GLU A 549 -3.08 9.65 19.03
N SER A 550 -1.89 9.03 18.99
CA SER A 550 -1.29 8.51 17.75
C SER A 550 -2.25 7.60 16.96
N LYS A 551 -3.15 6.90 17.67
CA LYS A 551 -4.13 5.97 17.12
C LYS A 551 -5.34 6.64 16.46
N ASP A 552 -5.58 7.92 16.75
CA ASP A 552 -6.73 8.64 16.21
C ASP A 552 -6.50 9.13 14.77
N SER A 553 -5.30 8.92 14.23
CA SER A 553 -4.93 9.33 12.88
C SER A 553 -5.66 8.50 11.83
N PRO A 554 -6.35 9.13 10.86
CA PRO A 554 -7.02 8.40 9.78
C PRO A 554 -6.04 7.86 8.72
N LEU A 555 -4.76 8.24 8.79
CA LEU A 555 -3.75 7.87 7.78
C LEU A 555 -3.09 6.53 8.07
N PHE A 556 -3.28 5.99 9.27
CA PHE A 556 -2.59 4.80 9.74
C PHE A 556 -3.54 3.80 10.39
N SER A 557 -3.16 2.53 10.36
CA SER A 557 -3.90 1.45 11.03
C SER A 557 -2.97 0.55 11.81
N HIS A 558 -3.55 -0.09 12.84
CA HIS A 558 -2.89 -1.18 13.56
C HIS A 558 -2.76 -2.40 12.64
N ASP A 559 -1.89 -3.34 13.03
CA ASP A 559 -1.84 -4.60 12.30
C ASP A 559 -3.21 -5.31 12.32
N PRO A 560 -3.58 -5.97 11.21
CA PRO A 560 -4.72 -6.87 11.22
C PRO A 560 -4.53 -8.00 12.23
N ALA A 561 -5.65 -8.51 12.74
CA ALA A 561 -5.65 -9.82 13.37
C ALA A 561 -5.19 -10.88 12.36
N SER A 562 -4.54 -11.94 12.85
CA SER A 562 -4.14 -13.07 12.00
C SER A 562 -5.37 -13.68 11.30
N PHE A 563 -5.16 -14.31 10.16
CA PHE A 563 -6.21 -14.96 9.38
C PHE A 563 -6.92 -16.02 10.22
N ARG A 564 -6.17 -16.81 11.00
CA ARG A 564 -6.74 -17.78 11.96
C ARG A 564 -7.63 -17.11 13.00
N GLU A 565 -7.20 -15.99 13.60
CA GLU A 565 -8.02 -15.23 14.54
C GLU A 565 -9.29 -14.67 13.89
N LEU A 566 -9.17 -14.09 12.69
CA LEU A 566 -10.31 -13.58 11.93
C LEU A 566 -11.32 -14.71 11.64
N TYR A 567 -10.83 -15.86 11.18
CA TYR A 567 -11.64 -17.04 10.89
C TYR A 567 -12.37 -17.55 12.14
N HIS A 568 -11.67 -17.64 13.28
CA HIS A 568 -12.27 -18.05 14.54
C HIS A 568 -13.30 -17.05 15.05
N LYS A 569 -13.04 -15.74 14.97
CA LYS A 569 -13.99 -14.69 15.38
C LYS A 569 -15.30 -14.79 14.61
N VAL A 570 -15.23 -14.92 13.29
CA VAL A 570 -16.43 -15.05 12.42
C VAL A 570 -17.16 -16.37 12.68
N THR A 571 -16.42 -17.48 12.79
CA THR A 571 -17.02 -18.80 13.04
C THR A 571 -17.68 -18.88 14.42
N LYS A 572 -17.09 -18.23 15.44
CA LYS A 572 -17.67 -18.12 16.77
C LYS A 572 -18.95 -17.29 16.74
N ALA A 573 -18.91 -16.09 16.13
CA ALA A 573 -20.05 -15.20 16.03
C ALA A 573 -21.28 -15.87 15.37
N LEU A 574 -21.05 -16.64 14.30
CA LEU A 574 -22.10 -17.44 13.64
C LEU A 574 -22.71 -18.53 14.54
N LYS A 575 -21.96 -19.04 15.53
CA LYS A 575 -22.42 -20.10 16.45
C LYS A 575 -23.03 -19.56 17.74
N SER A 576 -22.51 -18.45 18.29
CA SER A 576 -22.84 -17.97 19.64
C SER A 576 -23.90 -16.86 19.68
N SER A 577 -24.40 -16.37 18.53
CA SER A 577 -25.25 -15.16 18.45
C SER A 577 -24.59 -13.90 19.07
N GLU A 578 -23.29 -13.94 19.39
CA GLU A 578 -22.51 -12.76 19.72
C GLU A 578 -22.22 -12.01 18.41
N GLY A 579 -22.67 -10.76 18.31
CA GLY A 579 -22.42 -9.93 17.14
C GLY A 579 -20.91 -9.72 16.90
N TYR A 580 -20.50 -9.68 15.64
CA TYR A 580 -19.13 -9.36 15.25
C TYR A 580 -19.16 -8.28 14.17
N ASN A 581 -18.73 -7.08 14.55
CA ASN A 581 -18.75 -5.94 13.65
C ASN A 581 -17.59 -6.03 12.66
N LEU A 582 -17.92 -6.19 11.37
CA LEU A 582 -16.96 -6.19 10.27
C LEU A 582 -16.51 -4.78 9.84
N LYS A 583 -17.11 -3.70 10.39
CA LYS A 583 -17.07 -2.35 9.79
C LYS A 583 -15.81 -1.53 9.98
N ASP A 584 -14.76 -2.00 10.64
CA ASP A 584 -13.65 -1.13 11.08
C ASP A 584 -12.29 -1.41 10.42
N TYR A 585 -12.24 -2.08 9.26
CA TYR A 585 -10.96 -2.37 8.61
C TYR A 585 -10.64 -1.42 7.45
N TYR A 586 -9.77 -0.43 7.70
CA TYR A 586 -9.22 0.47 6.68
C TYR A 586 -7.82 0.02 6.27
N TYR A 587 -7.58 -0.11 4.96
CA TYR A 587 -6.27 -0.45 4.38
C TYR A 587 -5.37 0.80 4.28
N THR A 588 -5.04 1.38 5.42
CA THR A 588 -4.14 2.53 5.57
C THR A 588 -2.72 2.08 5.93
N MET A 589 -1.76 3.01 5.95
CA MET A 589 -0.35 2.66 6.15
C MET A 589 -0.14 2.10 7.57
N PRO A 590 0.74 1.11 7.80
CA PRO A 590 0.98 0.61 9.15
C PRO A 590 1.44 1.72 10.10
N GLU A 591 0.80 1.84 11.27
CA GLU A 591 1.04 2.94 12.23
C GLU A 591 2.48 3.04 12.72
N ARG A 592 3.23 1.93 12.70
CA ARG A 592 4.67 1.92 13.01
C ARG A 592 5.50 2.89 12.19
N PHE A 593 5.01 3.33 11.03
CA PHE A 593 5.68 4.29 10.16
C PHE A 593 5.23 5.75 10.35
N GLN A 594 4.39 6.03 11.36
CA GLN A 594 4.14 7.40 11.83
C GLN A 594 5.44 8.09 12.27
N LEU A 595 6.37 7.31 12.84
CA LEU A 595 7.65 7.80 13.32
C LEU A 595 8.82 7.17 12.55
N PRO A 596 9.83 7.96 12.17
CA PRO A 596 11.12 7.43 11.75
C PRO A 596 11.86 6.79 12.92
N LYS A 597 12.75 5.83 12.62
CA LYS A 597 13.63 5.25 13.65
C LYS A 597 14.42 6.35 14.37
N GLY A 598 14.33 6.37 15.69
CA GLY A 598 15.05 7.34 16.53
C GLY A 598 16.52 6.98 16.76
N LYS A 599 17.15 7.71 17.71
CA LYS A 599 18.45 7.36 18.30
C LYS A 599 18.35 7.27 19.81
N LYS A 600 19.28 6.58 20.46
CA LYS A 600 19.33 6.47 21.93
C LYS A 600 19.30 7.83 22.65
N HIS A 601 20.01 8.81 22.11
CA HIS A 601 20.07 10.18 22.65
C HIS A 601 19.03 11.14 22.05
N GLY A 602 18.07 10.62 21.26
CA GLY A 602 17.12 11.43 20.52
C GLY A 602 17.64 11.86 19.16
N GLN A 603 16.89 11.55 18.11
CA GLN A 603 17.14 12.05 16.76
C GLN A 603 16.24 13.28 16.51
N PRO A 604 16.81 14.41 16.08
CA PRO A 604 16.04 15.62 15.82
C PRO A 604 15.20 15.53 14.53
N PHE A 605 13.92 15.91 14.66
CA PHE A 605 12.96 16.10 13.57
C PHE A 605 12.17 17.39 13.79
N VAL A 606 11.38 17.80 12.80
CA VAL A 606 10.52 18.97 12.86
C VAL A 606 9.07 18.55 12.71
N ILE A 607 8.22 18.95 13.65
CA ILE A 607 6.77 18.91 13.49
C ILE A 607 6.31 20.19 12.82
N ALA A 608 5.44 20.07 11.81
CA ALA A 608 4.71 21.18 11.23
C ALA A 608 3.21 21.03 11.51
N VAL A 609 2.61 22.01 12.19
CA VAL A 609 1.17 22.09 12.43
C VAL A 609 0.58 23.18 11.55
N ILE A 610 -0.42 22.83 10.75
CA ILE A 610 -1.08 23.74 9.81
C ILE A 610 -2.58 23.75 10.10
N VAL A 611 -3.13 24.94 10.35
CA VAL A 611 -4.57 25.13 10.55
C VAL A 611 -5.12 25.95 9.38
N THR A 612 -6.07 25.37 8.64
CA THR A 612 -6.73 26.03 7.49
C THR A 612 -8.24 26.10 7.69
N PRO A 613 -8.97 27.00 7.01
CA PRO A 613 -10.42 26.94 6.95
C PRO A 613 -10.87 25.58 6.41
N TYR A 614 -11.85 24.94 7.05
CA TYR A 614 -12.40 23.69 6.55
C TYR A 614 -13.55 23.95 5.58
N ALA A 615 -13.41 23.41 4.37
CA ALA A 615 -14.45 23.42 3.34
C ALA A 615 -14.51 22.01 2.74
N PRO A 616 -15.52 21.17 3.09
CA PRO A 616 -15.58 19.79 2.63
C PRO A 616 -15.65 19.75 1.09
N ALA A 617 -14.77 18.96 0.47
CA ALA A 617 -14.72 18.83 -0.99
C ALA A 617 -15.56 17.68 -1.54
N TYR A 618 -15.98 16.74 -0.67
CA TYR A 618 -16.78 15.59 -1.08
C TYR A 618 -17.82 15.25 -0.01
N ILE A 619 -19.06 14.98 -0.43
CA ILE A 619 -20.22 14.66 0.44
C ILE A 619 -20.84 13.30 0.02
N GLY A 620 -20.13 12.46 -0.72
CA GLY A 620 -20.65 11.16 -1.16
C GLY A 620 -20.37 10.02 -0.18
N GLU A 621 -21.22 8.99 -0.21
CA GLU A 621 -21.11 7.80 0.66
C GLU A 621 -20.05 6.80 0.17
N HIS A 622 -19.71 6.83 -1.11
CA HIS A 622 -18.72 5.92 -1.70
C HIS A 622 -17.39 6.66 -1.89
N LEU A 623 -16.45 6.42 -0.96
CA LEU A 623 -15.12 7.01 -1.03
C LEU A 623 -14.06 5.92 -1.17
N TYR A 624 -13.52 5.77 -2.37
CA TYR A 624 -12.26 5.07 -2.62
C TYR A 624 -11.15 6.11 -2.55
N ALA A 625 -10.61 6.34 -1.35
CA ALA A 625 -9.55 7.32 -1.16
C ALA A 625 -8.67 6.95 0.07
N PRO A 626 -7.46 7.53 0.22
CA PRO A 626 -6.49 7.13 1.24
C PRO A 626 -6.94 7.34 2.69
N PHE A 627 -7.87 8.25 3.00
CA PHE A 627 -8.20 8.64 4.39
C PHE A 627 -9.48 8.00 4.95
N GLY A 628 -10.06 7.02 4.25
CA GLY A 628 -11.20 6.21 4.75
C GLY A 628 -12.54 6.94 4.96
N SER A 629 -12.58 8.28 4.97
CA SER A 629 -13.81 9.07 5.15
C SER A 629 -13.79 10.41 4.39
N PRO A 630 -14.92 10.83 3.78
CA PRO A 630 -15.06 12.11 3.08
C PRO A 630 -14.67 13.34 3.90
N LYS A 631 -14.86 13.30 5.22
CA LYS A 631 -14.59 14.43 6.12
C LYS A 631 -13.12 14.87 6.19
N TYR A 632 -12.19 14.05 5.68
CA TYR A 632 -10.76 14.36 5.64
C TYR A 632 -10.33 15.03 4.32
N TYR A 633 -11.28 15.23 3.40
CA TYR A 633 -11.06 15.88 2.12
C TYR A 633 -11.69 17.26 2.14
N ASP A 634 -10.85 18.28 2.06
CA ASP A 634 -11.26 19.65 1.83
C ASP A 634 -10.80 20.12 0.43
N THR A 635 -11.06 21.39 0.12
CA THR A 635 -10.77 21.95 -1.21
C THR A 635 -9.27 22.12 -1.50
N LEU A 636 -8.40 21.87 -0.51
CA LEU A 636 -6.97 22.00 -0.66
C LEU A 636 -6.34 20.74 -1.28
N PRO A 637 -5.24 20.87 -2.02
CA PRO A 637 -4.53 19.72 -2.56
C PRO A 637 -4.04 18.74 -1.47
N LEU A 638 -3.94 17.47 -1.82
CA LEU A 638 -3.30 16.46 -1.00
C LEU A 638 -1.81 16.79 -0.85
N GLY A 639 -1.33 16.76 0.40
CA GLY A 639 0.02 17.21 0.75
C GLY A 639 0.17 18.71 0.96
N PHE A 640 -0.90 19.51 0.85
CA PHE A 640 -0.86 20.94 1.21
C PHE A 640 -0.33 21.12 2.65
N PRO A 641 0.56 22.09 2.90
CA PRO A 641 1.08 23.09 1.96
C PRO A 641 2.38 22.69 1.22
N PHE A 642 2.87 21.46 1.42
CA PHE A 642 4.15 20.98 0.86
C PHE A 642 4.04 20.35 -0.53
N ASP A 643 2.85 20.36 -1.15
CA ASP A 643 2.56 19.75 -2.45
C ASP A 643 3.30 20.41 -3.63
N ARG A 644 3.76 21.66 -3.46
CA ARG A 644 4.45 22.46 -4.49
C ARG A 644 5.69 23.18 -3.93
N PRO A 645 6.56 23.76 -4.79
CA PRO A 645 7.71 24.53 -4.34
C PRO A 645 7.34 25.64 -3.34
N VAL A 646 8.24 25.91 -2.39
CA VAL A 646 7.99 26.81 -1.27
C VAL A 646 9.00 27.95 -1.22
N GLU A 647 8.52 29.14 -0.88
CA GLU A 647 9.35 30.25 -0.42
C GLU A 647 9.30 30.27 1.11
N PRO A 648 10.38 29.91 1.82
CA PRO A 648 10.37 29.74 3.28
C PRO A 648 9.80 30.94 4.03
N ASN A 649 10.06 32.15 3.54
CA ASN A 649 9.56 33.37 4.19
C ASN A 649 8.03 33.49 4.19
N HIS A 650 7.35 32.86 3.22
CA HIS A 650 5.89 32.90 3.15
C HIS A 650 5.21 32.08 4.24
N TYR A 651 5.93 31.12 4.84
CA TYR A 651 5.41 30.21 5.85
C TYR A 651 5.42 30.81 7.26
N HIS A 652 5.94 32.03 7.44
CA HIS A 652 5.84 32.80 8.68
C HIS A 652 4.46 33.42 8.86
N VAL A 653 3.41 32.60 8.74
CA VAL A 653 2.02 32.98 9.01
C VAL A 653 1.56 32.39 10.34
N PRO A 654 0.64 33.04 11.08
CA PRO A 654 0.39 32.65 12.45
C PRO A 654 -0.32 31.31 12.64
N ASN A 655 -0.99 30.80 11.61
CA ASN A 655 -1.70 29.53 11.60
C ASN A 655 -0.81 28.33 11.18
N ILE A 656 0.49 28.55 11.01
CA ILE A 656 1.50 27.50 10.75
C ILE A 656 2.56 27.56 11.86
N LEU A 657 2.83 26.42 12.50
CA LEU A 657 3.87 26.28 13.51
C LEU A 657 4.87 25.19 13.10
N PHE A 658 6.16 25.51 13.14
CA PHE A 658 7.24 24.52 13.07
C PHE A 658 7.85 24.36 14.47
N LYS A 659 7.96 23.13 14.97
CA LYS A 659 8.52 22.83 16.28
C LYS A 659 9.54 21.68 16.20
N ASP A 660 10.71 21.89 16.78
CA ASP A 660 11.71 20.84 16.93
C ASP A 660 11.26 19.78 17.93
N ILE A 661 11.49 18.52 17.59
CA ILE A 661 11.21 17.36 18.45
C ILE A 661 12.37 16.37 18.43
N LEU A 662 12.38 15.45 19.40
CA LEU A 662 13.34 14.35 19.46
C LEU A 662 12.60 13.01 19.42
N VAL A 663 13.04 12.12 18.52
CA VAL A 663 12.58 10.74 18.45
C VAL A 663 13.67 9.82 19.00
N TYR A 664 13.34 9.10 20.06
CA TYR A 664 14.24 8.17 20.73
C TYR A 664 14.09 6.76 20.17
N HIS A 665 15.13 5.94 20.33
CA HIS A 665 15.07 4.51 20.00
C HIS A 665 15.54 3.69 21.19
N LYS A 666 14.70 2.73 21.62
CA LYS A 666 15.07 1.74 22.61
C LYS A 666 15.82 0.62 21.89
N GLU A 667 17.11 0.50 22.18
CA GLU A 667 17.91 -0.66 21.78
C GLU A 667 17.38 -1.91 22.50
N GLU A 668 17.35 -3.06 21.83
CA GLU A 668 17.14 -4.33 22.50
C GLU A 668 18.30 -4.54 23.49
N GLU A 669 17.99 -4.94 24.73
CA GLU A 669 19.01 -5.53 25.60
C GLU A 669 19.54 -6.77 24.86
N SER A 670 20.84 -6.79 24.57
CA SER A 670 21.45 -7.97 23.99
C SER A 670 21.27 -9.13 24.98
N ASP A 671 20.54 -10.17 24.55
CA ASP A 671 20.49 -11.48 25.21
C ASP A 671 21.86 -12.20 25.12
N ASP A 672 22.96 -11.50 25.43
CA ASP A 672 24.29 -12.10 25.55
C ASP A 672 24.36 -13.09 26.72
N ASN A 673 23.36 -13.10 27.62
CA ASN A 673 23.24 -14.09 28.69
C ASN A 673 22.65 -15.43 28.24
N ASN A 674 22.08 -15.56 27.03
CA ASN A 674 21.43 -16.80 26.58
C ASN A 674 22.27 -17.63 25.61
N LYS A 675 23.49 -17.19 25.25
CA LYS A 675 24.43 -17.97 24.43
C LYS A 675 25.49 -18.74 25.21
N MET A 676 25.57 -18.57 26.54
CA MET A 676 26.52 -19.31 27.40
C MET A 676 25.90 -20.50 28.15
N SER A 677 24.64 -20.86 27.88
CA SER A 677 23.94 -21.98 28.53
C SER A 677 23.65 -23.18 27.62
N GLU A 678 23.98 -23.13 26.32
CA GLU A 678 23.77 -24.26 25.38
C GLU A 678 25.07 -24.92 24.88
N LEU A 679 26.19 -24.70 25.58
CA LEU A 679 27.43 -25.45 25.36
C LEU A 679 28.04 -25.91 26.69
N ILE A 680 27.34 -26.83 27.37
CA ILE A 680 27.92 -27.87 28.26
C ILE A 680 27.16 -29.17 28.02
#